data_AF-A0A921LSZ1-F1
#
_entry.id   AF-A0A921LSZ1-F1
#
_cell.length_a   1.000
_cell.length_b   1.000
_cell.length_c   1.000
_cell.angle_alpha   90.00
_cell.angle_beta   90.00
_cell.angle_gamma   90.00
#
_symmetry.space_group_name_H-M   'P 1'
#
loop_
_entity.id
_entity.type
_entity.pdbx_description
1 polymer ?
#
loop_
_entity_poly.entity_id
_entity_poly.type
_entity_poly.pdbx_seq_one_letter_code
_entity_poly.pdbx_strand_id
1 'polypeptide(L)'
;MKMTRNLKIKIAAIIVAALASIVVMGVLLFNMQNALTQSNYASEMIAEAEQLDTLLADAASEADQNKETFDAIYQSKAQSIAFMANNNTGYEATDAKMREYQELLGVDNVLIVKRDGSVVACAQKTEADFSHARFNYLRESLSTGEPSRAVEIDLSDREWLYRYYAAKIDNDTMAVIEQSPVELDELDAATSSTASVLKNITVGQDGYVFALSAQTYLIEYHPDENLVGADAIDAGIEVAKLEDGTTSWMTLNGDSLYCHVSLIDDMYYIQAVPASDMNASTMVTVGVILFAFTAVVAAVALYGIFVLRDDERRGETEQDGSKAGGLRINRRIAKKAAVLSAVGFIGIIVISFYMQTLFALSSQSLTMTERVEQITQTIQTSQDRASDLEDQYNERYLSKAQVAAYILDRNPELATREKLQELADALQIQYLFKFDSSGRVTATNSTFTNFVLSEDPADQSYEFRKLLQGVESYVQPAGPDEVSGELRQYIGVVTHNADGIIDGFVQLGIRPTRLESLLESVQIDHVLDGVHVGADGFAFAIDKSDGTFAYYPDANTVGKAATACGMTENQLIDGYSDYITVNGEQYFAASAETSDYYVYAVGSDGALMAERVPLTIATAGIALVCLAVIFCLMVVEPKPGADQAVASARKESDDDPRMVDVTVGGRTMKTESAASRWLNRAFSWDEMTPEQKLGTVLRWLMGVAVILVCLAVIFKDAIFGTDSIFAYILGGSWQHGPNIFAITASLMSACVIMTVATILQKIFMLIAQVVEARGVTMCRLAASIVKYAAMIGMLYWCLALLGVDTATLLASAGLLTLAISLGAKDLVADIIAGLFIIFEGEFRVGDIIQVGGSKGTVMEIGVRTTKINDGSGNILVLRNSGISNVVNMTKEHSFAAVEVGIEYGESLERVENILAKELPNIRKRLPAIIDGPFYRGVTMLADNSVNIKIVAECNEKDRGGLTNDLNREMKLLFDKYGISIPFPQVVVNQPTVFKKATAAEKRAADAFNAEQKEAFKNFVDENEDFDEFNDSHRH
;
A
#
# COMPACT_ATOMS: atom_id res chain seq x y z
N MET A 1 50.02 -9.40 30.58
CA MET A 1 50.69 -8.23 31.22
C MET A 1 49.65 -7.44 32.01
N LYS A 2 49.86 -7.14 33.29
CA LYS A 2 48.89 -6.44 34.16
C LYS A 2 49.02 -4.91 33.97
N MET A 3 47.92 -4.21 33.65
CA MET A 3 47.89 -2.74 33.51
C MET A 3 48.32 -2.03 34.79
N THR A 4 49.03 -0.89 34.65
CA THR A 4 49.44 -0.05 35.78
C THR A 4 48.24 0.56 36.51
N ARG A 5 48.41 0.85 37.81
CA ARG A 5 47.34 1.46 38.65
C ARG A 5 46.90 2.82 38.10
N ASN A 6 47.83 3.63 37.60
CA ASN A 6 47.54 4.96 37.06
C ASN A 6 46.75 4.89 35.75
N LEU A 7 47.07 3.94 34.87
CA LEU A 7 46.30 3.73 33.64
C LEU A 7 44.88 3.24 33.94
N LYS A 8 44.70 2.35 34.92
CA LYS A 8 43.38 1.90 35.37
C LYS A 8 42.52 3.05 35.89
N ILE A 9 43.08 3.95 36.69
CA ILE A 9 42.38 5.13 37.21
C ILE A 9 42.00 6.08 36.06
N LYS A 10 42.90 6.31 35.09
CA LYS A 10 42.64 7.18 33.94
C LYS A 10 41.54 6.62 33.04
N ILE A 11 41.56 5.31 32.76
CA ILE A 11 40.49 4.66 31.98
C ILE A 11 39.16 4.70 32.74
N ALA A 12 39.16 4.47 34.05
CA ALA A 12 37.96 4.62 34.87
C ALA A 12 37.41 6.05 34.81
N ALA A 13 38.27 7.09 34.86
CA ALA A 13 37.86 8.48 34.74
C ALA A 13 37.24 8.80 33.36
N ILE A 14 37.80 8.27 32.26
CA ILE A 14 37.24 8.44 30.90
C ILE A 14 35.86 7.76 30.80
N ILE A 15 35.70 6.55 31.33
CA ILE A 15 34.42 5.83 31.33
C ILE A 15 33.37 6.59 32.16
N VAL A 16 33.73 7.06 33.35
CA VAL A 16 32.83 7.84 34.22
C VAL A 16 32.42 9.15 33.53
N ALA A 17 33.36 9.87 32.90
CA ALA A 17 33.05 11.09 32.17
C ALA A 17 32.14 10.84 30.96
N ALA A 18 32.34 9.73 30.24
CA ALA A 18 31.47 9.31 29.15
C ALA A 18 30.05 9.00 29.63
N LEU A 19 29.90 8.22 30.70
CA LEU A 19 28.59 7.90 31.30
C LEU A 19 27.88 9.15 31.85
N ALA A 20 28.61 10.02 32.55
CA ALA A 20 28.06 11.28 33.04
C ALA A 20 27.60 12.19 31.90
N SER A 21 28.36 12.25 30.80
CA SER A 21 27.98 13.01 29.61
C SER A 21 26.68 12.49 28.98
N ILE A 22 26.50 11.17 28.93
CA ILE A 22 25.26 10.54 28.42
C ILE A 22 24.07 10.92 29.30
N VAL A 23 24.21 10.84 30.64
CA VAL A 23 23.12 11.21 31.56
C VAL A 23 22.76 12.69 31.47
N VAL A 24 23.77 13.57 31.44
CA VAL A 24 23.55 15.03 31.32
C VAL A 24 22.84 15.37 30.01
N MET A 25 23.28 14.76 28.90
CA MET A 25 22.61 14.93 27.60
C MET A 25 21.16 14.45 27.67
N GLY A 26 20.91 13.25 28.19
CA GLY A 26 19.56 12.69 28.29
C GLY A 26 18.59 13.57 29.08
N VAL A 27 19.00 14.07 30.25
CA VAL A 27 18.15 14.93 31.10
C VAL A 27 17.86 16.28 30.44
N LEU A 28 18.88 16.93 29.86
CA LEU A 28 18.70 18.23 29.20
C LEU A 28 17.81 18.12 27.97
N LEU A 29 18.01 17.09 27.13
CA LEU A 29 17.17 16.87 25.96
C LEU A 29 15.73 16.57 26.32
N PHE A 30 15.49 15.72 27.32
CA PHE A 30 14.15 15.41 27.79
C PHE A 30 13.40 16.66 28.26
N ASN A 31 14.04 17.50 29.08
CA ASN A 31 13.41 18.73 29.57
C ASN A 31 13.14 19.75 28.45
N MET A 32 14.06 19.90 27.51
CA MET A 32 13.88 20.81 26.37
C MET A 32 12.78 20.34 25.43
N GLN A 33 12.74 19.05 25.11
CA GLN A 33 11.72 18.46 24.24
C GLN A 33 10.33 18.58 24.88
N ASN A 34 10.20 18.30 26.18
CA ASN A 34 8.94 18.46 26.90
C ASN A 34 8.45 19.92 26.89
N ALA A 35 9.35 20.89 27.12
CA ALA A 35 8.98 22.30 27.14
C ALA A 35 8.52 22.80 25.75
N LEU A 36 9.20 22.39 24.68
CA LEU A 36 8.81 22.70 23.30
C LEU A 36 7.44 22.08 22.96
N THR A 37 7.27 20.79 23.27
CA THR A 37 6.01 20.06 23.00
C THR A 37 4.83 20.71 23.73
N GLN A 38 5.00 21.09 25.00
CA GLN A 38 3.98 21.81 25.78
C GLN A 38 3.66 23.18 25.18
N SER A 39 4.68 23.96 24.78
CA SER A 39 4.48 25.27 24.18
C SER A 39 3.70 25.21 22.86
N ASN A 40 3.91 24.15 22.06
CA ASN A 40 3.22 23.96 20.80
C ASN A 40 1.74 23.64 21.02
N TYR A 41 1.43 22.62 21.82
CA TYR A 41 0.04 22.29 22.16
C TYR A 41 -0.68 23.45 22.84
N ALA A 42 0.00 24.22 23.69
CA ALA A 42 -0.59 25.42 24.30
C ALA A 42 -0.98 26.45 23.23
N SER A 43 -0.15 26.66 22.22
CA SER A 43 -0.44 27.63 21.16
C SER A 43 -1.58 27.17 20.25
N GLU A 44 -1.63 25.87 19.95
CA GLU A 44 -2.73 25.24 19.18
C GLU A 44 -4.06 25.33 19.93
N MET A 45 -4.08 24.95 21.21
CA MET A 45 -5.26 25.06 22.07
C MET A 45 -5.80 26.49 22.13
N ILE A 46 -4.92 27.48 22.37
CA ILE A 46 -5.34 28.89 22.43
C ILE A 46 -6.00 29.34 21.10
N ALA A 47 -5.45 28.93 19.95
CA ALA A 47 -6.01 29.29 18.65
C ALA A 47 -7.41 28.69 18.41
N GLU A 48 -7.60 27.41 18.78
CA GLU A 48 -8.91 26.73 18.70
C GLU A 48 -9.91 27.33 19.69
N ALA A 49 -9.44 27.77 20.87
CA ALA A 49 -10.29 28.37 21.90
C ALA A 49 -10.86 29.74 21.48
N GLU A 50 -10.09 30.55 20.75
CA GLU A 50 -10.54 31.85 20.24
C GLU A 50 -11.73 31.72 19.27
N GLN A 51 -11.88 30.58 18.58
CA GLN A 51 -12.97 30.33 17.62
C GLN A 51 -14.22 29.75 18.29
N LEU A 52 -14.06 29.09 19.43
CA LEU A 52 -15.13 28.34 20.09
C LEU A 52 -16.34 29.22 20.44
N ASP A 53 -16.12 30.47 20.85
CA ASP A 53 -17.20 31.43 21.14
C ASP A 53 -18.09 31.70 19.92
N THR A 54 -17.49 31.84 18.74
CA THR A 54 -18.22 32.07 17.49
C THR A 54 -19.00 30.82 17.08
N LEU A 55 -18.37 29.64 17.13
CA LEU A 55 -19.00 28.37 16.78
C LEU A 55 -20.21 28.06 17.68
N LEU A 56 -20.11 28.33 18.99
CA LEU A 56 -21.21 28.13 19.93
C LEU A 56 -22.33 29.15 19.73
N ALA A 57 -22.00 30.41 19.41
CA ALA A 57 -22.99 31.44 19.10
C ALA A 57 -23.77 31.12 17.83
N ASP A 58 -23.09 30.63 16.79
CA ASP A 58 -23.72 30.22 15.52
C ASP A 58 -24.65 29.01 15.74
N ALA A 59 -24.20 28.01 16.50
CA ALA A 59 -25.02 26.86 16.86
C ALA A 59 -26.26 27.26 17.67
N ALA A 60 -26.13 28.17 18.65
CA ALA A 60 -27.27 28.69 19.40
C ALA A 60 -28.28 29.44 18.50
N SER A 61 -27.79 30.25 17.56
CA SER A 61 -28.64 30.92 16.56
C SER A 61 -29.35 29.91 15.65
N GLU A 62 -28.70 28.81 15.29
CA GLU A 62 -29.28 27.73 14.49
C GLU A 62 -30.41 27.01 15.24
N ALA A 63 -30.21 26.70 16.53
CA ALA A 63 -31.22 26.09 17.40
C ALA A 63 -32.49 26.96 17.47
N ASP A 64 -32.31 28.27 17.71
CA ASP A 64 -33.43 29.22 17.76
C ASP A 64 -34.19 29.24 16.42
N GLN A 65 -33.48 29.20 15.29
CA GLN A 65 -34.10 29.20 13.97
C GLN A 65 -34.82 27.88 13.64
N ASN A 66 -34.27 26.74 14.06
CA ASN A 66 -34.90 25.43 13.94
C ASN A 66 -36.22 25.39 14.68
N LYS A 67 -36.21 25.88 15.93
CA LYS A 67 -37.39 26.01 16.78
C LYS A 67 -38.45 26.95 16.22
N GLU A 68 -38.06 28.15 15.76
CA GLU A 68 -39.00 29.08 15.10
C GLU A 68 -39.66 28.44 13.88
N THR A 69 -38.89 27.69 13.09
CA THR A 69 -39.43 27.03 11.90
C THR A 69 -40.36 25.88 12.26
N PHE A 70 -39.99 25.07 13.24
CA PHE A 70 -40.84 24.00 13.77
C PHE A 70 -42.16 24.59 14.26
N ASP A 71 -42.12 25.65 15.06
CA ASP A 71 -43.31 26.31 15.58
C ASP A 71 -44.21 26.88 14.46
N ALA A 72 -43.62 27.52 13.44
CA ALA A 72 -44.37 28.05 12.30
C ALA A 72 -45.12 26.95 11.51
N ILE A 73 -44.54 25.74 11.40
CA ILE A 73 -45.19 24.58 10.75
C ILE A 73 -46.50 24.25 11.43
N TYR A 74 -46.46 23.99 12.73
CA TYR A 74 -47.64 23.51 13.45
C TYR A 74 -48.66 24.61 13.72
N GLN A 75 -48.23 25.88 13.80
CA GLN A 75 -49.14 27.04 13.77
C GLN A 75 -49.93 27.09 12.46
N SER A 76 -49.29 26.90 11.30
CA SER A 76 -49.97 26.87 10.00
C SER A 76 -50.94 25.67 9.88
N LYS A 77 -50.58 24.51 10.45
CA LYS A 77 -51.49 23.35 10.53
C LYS A 77 -52.74 23.67 11.37
N ALA A 78 -52.60 24.34 12.52
CA ALA A 78 -53.73 24.82 13.32
C ALA A 78 -54.60 25.83 12.55
N GLN A 79 -53.97 26.79 11.85
CA GLN A 79 -54.67 27.78 11.02
C GLN A 79 -55.44 27.14 9.88
N SER A 80 -54.92 26.07 9.29
CA SER A 80 -55.61 25.34 8.21
C SER A 80 -56.95 24.78 8.68
N ILE A 81 -57.03 24.25 9.91
CA ILE A 81 -58.28 23.78 10.51
C ILE A 81 -59.24 24.94 10.77
N ALA A 82 -58.73 26.04 11.31
CA ALA A 82 -59.52 27.25 11.51
C ALA A 82 -60.07 27.81 10.19
N PHE A 83 -59.27 27.80 9.13
CA PHE A 83 -59.69 28.21 7.78
C PHE A 83 -60.79 27.29 7.24
N MET A 84 -60.62 25.97 7.39
CA MET A 84 -61.64 24.99 7.00
C MET A 84 -62.97 25.19 7.74
N ALA A 85 -62.90 25.45 9.05
CA ALA A 85 -64.08 25.73 9.88
C ALA A 85 -64.82 27.00 9.44
N ASN A 86 -64.10 28.03 9.00
CA ASN A 86 -64.66 29.33 8.64
C ASN A 86 -65.16 29.43 7.19
N ASN A 87 -64.83 28.46 6.32
CA ASN A 87 -65.12 28.52 4.88
C ASN A 87 -65.97 27.35 4.35
N ASN A 88 -66.77 26.70 5.22
CA ASN A 88 -67.73 25.65 4.85
C ASN A 88 -67.14 24.46 4.07
N THR A 89 -65.93 24.02 4.41
CA THR A 89 -65.26 22.89 3.73
C THR A 89 -65.66 21.53 4.31
N GLY A 90 -66.87 21.40 4.86
CA GLY A 90 -67.33 20.18 5.55
C GLY A 90 -66.67 19.94 6.91
N TYR A 91 -66.39 21.03 7.64
CA TYR A 91 -65.92 20.98 9.03
C TYR A 91 -67.04 20.58 9.99
N GLU A 92 -66.72 19.63 10.89
CA GLU A 92 -67.56 19.25 12.02
C GLU A 92 -66.66 19.04 13.24
N ALA A 93 -67.06 19.54 14.42
CA ALA A 93 -66.34 19.31 15.67
C ALA A 93 -66.70 17.91 16.23
N THR A 94 -66.28 16.85 15.53
CA THR A 94 -66.45 15.45 15.94
C THR A 94 -65.12 14.71 15.95
N ASP A 95 -64.97 13.70 16.81
CA ASP A 95 -63.73 12.94 16.92
C ASP A 95 -63.33 12.25 15.60
N ALA A 96 -64.32 11.78 14.83
CA ALA A 96 -64.08 11.18 13.51
C ALA A 96 -63.47 12.20 12.53
N LYS A 97 -63.94 13.44 12.57
CA LYS A 97 -63.42 14.52 11.73
C LYS A 97 -62.03 14.97 12.18
N MET A 98 -61.77 14.97 13.48
CA MET A 98 -60.44 15.28 14.01
C MET A 98 -59.41 14.21 13.62
N ARG A 99 -59.79 12.92 13.54
CA ARG A 99 -58.91 11.87 12.98
C ARG A 99 -58.61 12.06 11.50
N GLU A 100 -59.60 12.48 10.71
CA GLU A 100 -59.37 12.81 9.30
C GLU A 100 -58.39 13.99 9.16
N TYR A 101 -58.52 15.03 9.99
CA TYR A 101 -57.57 16.14 10.02
C TYR A 101 -56.20 15.75 10.57
N GLN A 102 -56.15 14.82 11.51
CA GLN A 102 -54.90 14.26 12.02
C GLN A 102 -54.11 13.60 10.89
N GLU A 103 -54.76 12.72 10.12
CA GLU A 103 -54.15 12.03 8.99
C GLU A 103 -53.75 13.00 7.87
N LEU A 104 -54.61 13.98 7.55
CA LEU A 104 -54.35 14.97 6.51
C LEU A 104 -53.16 15.89 6.85
N LEU A 105 -53.04 16.31 8.12
CA LEU A 105 -52.02 17.27 8.55
C LEU A 105 -50.73 16.60 9.01
N GLY A 106 -50.71 15.28 9.21
CA GLY A 106 -49.56 14.56 9.75
C GLY A 106 -49.14 15.13 11.10
N VAL A 107 -50.02 15.03 12.09
CA VAL A 107 -49.77 15.49 13.47
C VAL A 107 -50.17 14.40 14.48
N ASP A 108 -49.65 14.48 15.70
CA ASP A 108 -49.96 13.47 16.72
C ASP A 108 -51.41 13.56 17.19
N ASN A 109 -51.94 14.77 17.35
CA ASN A 109 -53.34 14.95 17.73
C ASN A 109 -53.90 16.32 17.30
N VAL A 110 -55.20 16.32 17.02
CA VAL A 110 -55.99 17.50 16.68
C VAL A 110 -57.14 17.62 17.66
N LEU A 111 -57.29 18.78 18.29
CA LEU A 111 -58.32 19.04 19.30
C LEU A 111 -59.09 20.32 18.97
N ILE A 112 -60.37 20.33 19.31
CA ILE A 112 -61.19 21.55 19.34
C ILE A 112 -61.42 21.91 20.80
N VAL A 113 -60.93 23.07 21.23
CA VAL A 113 -60.94 23.48 22.63
C VAL A 113 -61.72 24.79 22.78
N LYS A 114 -62.55 24.88 23.81
CA LYS A 114 -63.26 26.11 24.15
C LYS A 114 -62.40 27.08 24.94
N ARG A 115 -62.83 28.33 25.01
CA ARG A 115 -62.20 29.38 25.80
C ARG A 115 -62.05 29.01 27.28
N ASP A 116 -62.97 28.23 27.85
CA ASP A 116 -62.91 27.73 29.23
C ASP A 116 -61.94 26.54 29.43
N GLY A 117 -61.35 26.01 28.35
CA GLY A 117 -60.44 24.86 28.38
C GLY A 117 -61.13 23.50 28.18
N SER A 118 -62.46 23.45 27.99
CA SER A 118 -63.14 22.19 27.70
C SER A 118 -62.89 21.71 26.26
N VAL A 119 -62.57 20.42 26.11
CA VAL A 119 -62.36 19.78 24.80
C VAL A 119 -63.71 19.38 24.20
N VAL A 120 -64.00 19.84 22.99
CA VAL A 120 -65.25 19.58 22.24
C VAL A 120 -65.13 18.33 21.38
N ALA A 121 -63.97 18.15 20.73
CA ALA A 121 -63.63 17.00 19.90
C ALA A 121 -62.12 16.79 19.92
N CYS A 122 -61.68 15.54 19.78
CA CYS A 122 -60.27 15.20 19.70
C CYS A 122 -60.03 13.98 18.82
N ALA A 123 -58.92 13.95 18.08
CA ALA A 123 -58.56 12.79 17.26
C ALA A 123 -58.17 11.60 18.14
N GLN A 124 -57.39 11.91 19.18
CA GLN A 124 -56.92 11.02 20.23
C GLN A 124 -57.12 11.65 21.61
N LYS A 125 -57.18 10.81 22.65
CA LYS A 125 -57.37 11.28 24.02
C LYS A 125 -56.08 11.95 24.50
N THR A 126 -56.16 13.24 24.82
CA THR A 126 -55.05 13.98 25.44
C THR A 126 -55.05 13.83 26.96
N GLU A 127 -53.87 13.88 27.56
CA GLU A 127 -53.71 14.00 29.01
C GLU A 127 -53.69 15.50 29.45
N ALA A 128 -53.71 16.44 28.49
CA ALA A 128 -53.61 17.88 28.73
C ALA A 128 -54.90 18.46 29.31
N ASP A 129 -54.77 19.17 30.43
CA ASP A 129 -55.87 19.95 31.00
C ASP A 129 -55.70 21.44 30.62
N PHE A 130 -56.35 21.82 29.51
CA PHE A 130 -56.33 23.18 28.98
C PHE A 130 -57.00 24.21 29.91
N SER A 131 -57.70 23.80 30.97
CA SER A 131 -58.24 24.74 31.96
C SER A 131 -57.13 25.37 32.83
N HIS A 132 -55.96 24.74 32.91
CA HIS A 132 -54.82 25.27 33.67
C HIS A 132 -54.22 26.53 33.06
N ALA A 133 -53.66 27.38 33.95
CA ALA A 133 -53.07 28.67 33.57
C ALA A 133 -51.88 28.54 32.60
N ARG A 134 -51.17 27.41 32.60
CA ARG A 134 -50.04 27.15 31.69
C ARG A 134 -50.44 27.19 30.20
N PHE A 135 -51.69 26.90 29.88
CA PHE A 135 -52.24 26.95 28.52
C PHE A 135 -52.89 28.30 28.17
N ASN A 136 -52.79 29.32 29.03
CA ASN A 136 -53.36 30.63 28.75
C ASN A 136 -52.78 31.26 27.47
N TYR A 137 -51.53 30.97 27.14
CA TYR A 137 -50.91 31.44 25.90
C TYR A 137 -51.62 30.92 24.64
N LEU A 138 -52.23 29.73 24.67
CA LEU A 138 -53.05 29.24 23.56
C LEU A 138 -54.28 30.12 23.31
N ARG A 139 -54.86 30.68 24.38
CA ARG A 139 -56.05 31.55 24.32
C ARG A 139 -55.75 32.93 23.74
N GLU A 140 -54.48 33.32 23.61
CA GLU A 140 -54.10 34.56 22.93
C GLU A 140 -54.68 34.58 21.52
N SER A 141 -54.70 33.42 20.84
CA SER A 141 -55.28 33.26 19.50
C SER A 141 -56.74 33.71 19.40
N LEU A 142 -57.56 33.42 20.42
CA LEU A 142 -58.97 33.82 20.45
C LEU A 142 -59.15 35.35 20.50
N SER A 143 -58.16 36.05 21.07
CA SER A 143 -58.15 37.50 21.24
C SER A 143 -57.51 38.25 20.07
N THR A 144 -56.40 37.74 19.53
CA THR A 144 -55.65 38.36 18.43
C THR A 144 -56.18 37.97 17.07
N GLY A 145 -56.78 36.77 16.93
CA GLY A 145 -57.11 36.17 15.64
C GLY A 145 -55.93 35.49 14.96
N GLU A 146 -54.72 35.73 15.45
CA GLU A 146 -53.47 35.11 15.00
C GLU A 146 -53.23 33.76 15.69
N PRO A 147 -52.33 32.91 15.18
CA PRO A 147 -51.90 31.71 15.88
C PRO A 147 -51.35 32.04 17.26
N SER A 148 -51.54 31.13 18.20
CA SER A 148 -50.88 31.24 19.49
C SER A 148 -49.38 30.99 19.34
N ARG A 149 -48.59 31.58 20.24
CA ARG A 149 -47.24 31.07 20.51
C ARG A 149 -47.31 29.60 20.92
N ALA A 150 -46.21 28.88 20.70
CA ALA A 150 -46.07 27.50 21.15
C ALA A 150 -46.14 27.43 22.68
N VAL A 151 -46.79 26.40 23.20
CA VAL A 151 -46.75 26.05 24.61
C VAL A 151 -46.18 24.65 24.72
N GLU A 152 -45.02 24.49 25.34
CA GLU A 152 -44.41 23.19 25.59
C GLU A 152 -44.67 22.76 27.03
N ILE A 153 -45.10 21.52 27.21
CA ILE A 153 -45.33 20.92 28.51
C ILE A 153 -44.48 19.67 28.62
N ASP A 154 -43.50 19.71 29.52
CA ASP A 154 -42.77 18.53 29.98
C ASP A 154 -43.38 18.03 31.30
N LEU A 155 -43.76 16.75 31.29
CA LEU A 155 -44.13 15.97 32.46
C LEU A 155 -43.23 14.73 32.49
N SER A 156 -41.97 14.95 32.85
CA SER A 156 -40.90 13.95 32.82
C SER A 156 -41.18 12.76 33.77
N ASP A 157 -42.03 12.92 34.78
CA ASP A 157 -42.50 11.84 35.67
C ASP A 157 -43.45 10.85 34.97
N ARG A 158 -43.94 11.19 33.78
CA ARG A 158 -44.90 10.41 32.98
C ARG A 158 -44.43 10.16 31.55
N GLU A 159 -43.16 10.43 31.23
CA GLU A 159 -42.61 10.34 29.88
C GLU A 159 -43.48 11.08 28.84
N TRP A 160 -43.95 12.28 29.22
CA TRP A 160 -44.95 13.00 28.45
C TRP A 160 -44.50 14.43 28.14
N LEU A 161 -43.97 14.63 26.93
CA LEU A 161 -43.45 15.91 26.42
C LEU A 161 -44.16 16.27 25.12
N TYR A 162 -44.94 17.35 25.13
CA TYR A 162 -45.70 17.82 23.96
C TYR A 162 -45.71 19.35 23.85
N ARG A 163 -45.65 19.81 22.60
CA ARG A 163 -45.86 21.20 22.17
C ARG A 163 -47.28 21.38 21.64
N TYR A 164 -47.88 22.52 21.96
CA TYR A 164 -49.26 22.86 21.61
C TYR A 164 -49.33 24.17 20.84
N TYR A 165 -50.20 24.20 19.83
CA TYR A 165 -50.41 25.35 18.93
C TYR A 165 -51.89 25.57 18.71
N ALA A 166 -52.38 26.80 18.84
CA ALA A 166 -53.80 27.09 18.70
C ALA A 166 -54.09 28.13 17.61
N ALA A 167 -55.21 27.94 16.90
CA ALA A 167 -55.74 28.90 15.96
C ALA A 167 -57.24 29.11 16.18
N LYS A 168 -57.68 30.37 16.06
CA LYS A 168 -59.06 30.77 16.34
C LYS A 168 -60.03 30.23 15.28
N ILE A 169 -61.03 29.46 15.72
CA ILE A 169 -62.17 29.10 14.86
C ILE A 169 -63.23 30.19 14.96
N ASP A 170 -63.74 30.42 16.18
CA ASP A 170 -64.72 31.46 16.48
C ASP A 170 -64.35 32.19 17.78
N ASN A 171 -65.27 32.98 18.34
CA ASN A 171 -64.98 33.74 19.57
C ASN A 171 -64.86 32.87 20.83
N ASP A 172 -65.38 31.65 20.82
CA ASP A 172 -65.41 30.71 21.94
C ASP A 172 -64.60 29.43 21.70
N THR A 173 -64.30 29.06 20.44
CA THR A 173 -63.56 27.83 20.09
C THR A 173 -62.28 28.07 19.30
N MET A 174 -61.28 27.22 19.54
CA MET A 174 -59.99 27.19 18.83
C MET A 174 -59.64 25.75 18.42
N ALA A 175 -58.98 25.62 17.27
CA ALA A 175 -58.28 24.40 16.89
C ALA A 175 -56.95 24.37 17.64
N VAL A 176 -56.61 23.24 18.25
CA VAL A 176 -55.35 23.01 18.96
C VAL A 176 -54.66 21.80 18.34
N ILE A 177 -53.42 21.98 17.90
CA ILE A 177 -52.52 20.90 17.52
C ILE A 177 -51.69 20.54 18.75
N GLU A 178 -51.59 19.25 19.01
CA GLU A 178 -50.71 18.66 20.02
C GLU A 178 -49.69 17.79 19.26
N GLN A 179 -48.40 18.08 19.45
CA GLN A 179 -47.30 17.46 18.73
C GLN A 179 -46.11 17.18 19.66
N SER A 180 -45.50 16.00 19.54
CA SER A 180 -44.26 15.65 20.19
C SER A 180 -43.08 16.43 19.59
N PRO A 181 -42.23 17.08 20.41
CA PRO A 181 -41.06 17.82 19.92
C PRO A 181 -39.83 16.94 19.67
N VAL A 182 -39.95 15.60 19.69
CA VAL A 182 -38.81 14.68 19.52
C VAL A 182 -38.02 14.95 18.25
N GLU A 183 -38.69 15.25 17.13
CA GLU A 183 -38.04 15.60 15.87
C GLU A 183 -37.19 16.88 15.98
N LEU A 184 -37.66 17.87 16.74
CA LEU A 184 -36.90 19.10 17.02
C LEU A 184 -35.72 18.81 17.94
N ASP A 185 -35.91 17.99 18.97
CA ASP A 185 -34.84 17.62 19.91
C ASP A 185 -33.73 16.80 19.21
N GLU A 186 -34.10 15.88 18.31
CA GLU A 186 -33.16 15.10 17.49
C GLU A 186 -32.41 15.98 16.50
N LEU A 187 -33.11 16.95 15.88
CA LEU A 187 -32.50 17.92 14.97
C LEU A 187 -31.49 18.80 15.73
N ASP A 188 -31.88 19.36 16.88
CA ASP A 188 -30.99 20.20 17.68
C ASP A 188 -29.80 19.40 18.23
N ALA A 189 -30.02 18.16 18.69
CA ALA A 189 -28.94 17.26 19.10
C ALA A 189 -27.92 17.02 17.98
N ALA A 190 -28.38 16.90 16.73
CA ALA A 190 -27.55 16.61 15.57
C ALA A 190 -26.83 17.84 15.00
N THR A 191 -27.45 19.03 15.05
CA THR A 191 -26.93 20.22 14.35
C THR A 191 -26.44 21.32 15.28
N SER A 192 -27.21 21.68 16.30
CA SER A 192 -27.04 22.93 17.06
C SER A 192 -26.66 22.74 18.54
N SER A 193 -26.56 21.50 19.02
CA SER A 193 -26.19 21.21 20.39
C SER A 193 -24.72 21.50 20.68
N THR A 194 -24.41 21.86 21.92
CA THR A 194 -23.01 21.98 22.36
C THR A 194 -22.21 20.69 22.08
N ALA A 195 -22.86 19.52 22.20
CA ALA A 195 -22.23 18.25 21.89
C ALA A 195 -21.87 18.08 20.40
N SER A 196 -22.74 18.52 19.47
CA SER A 196 -22.46 18.44 18.03
C SER A 196 -21.30 19.35 17.62
N VAL A 197 -21.20 20.54 18.23
CA VAL A 197 -20.08 21.47 18.02
C VAL A 197 -18.78 20.88 18.57
N LEU A 198 -18.76 20.50 19.85
CA LEU A 198 -17.54 20.07 20.53
C LEU A 198 -16.99 18.73 20.02
N LYS A 199 -17.84 17.84 19.49
CA LYS A 199 -17.40 16.56 18.90
C LYS A 199 -16.47 16.73 17.71
N ASN A 200 -16.58 17.85 17.00
CA ASN A 200 -15.78 18.12 15.81
C ASN A 200 -14.46 18.85 16.13
N ILE A 201 -14.25 19.25 17.39
CA ILE A 201 -13.04 19.94 17.82
C ILE A 201 -12.06 18.91 18.39
N THR A 202 -10.97 18.69 17.66
CA THR A 202 -9.84 17.86 18.09
C THR A 202 -8.59 18.71 18.23
N VAL A 203 -7.77 18.43 19.24
CA VAL A 203 -6.51 19.11 19.51
C VAL A 203 -5.40 18.07 19.51
N GLY A 204 -4.42 18.18 18.62
CA GLY A 204 -3.45 17.10 18.43
C GLY A 204 -4.09 15.80 17.93
N GLN A 205 -3.50 14.65 18.31
CA GLN A 205 -3.89 13.33 17.82
C GLN A 205 -5.03 12.70 18.62
N ASP A 206 -4.90 12.58 19.95
CA ASP A 206 -5.93 12.03 20.84
C ASP A 206 -6.51 13.08 21.81
N GLY A 207 -6.26 14.36 21.56
CA GLY A 207 -6.80 15.44 22.38
C GLY A 207 -8.23 15.80 22.00
N TYR A 208 -9.00 16.20 23.00
CA TYR A 208 -10.44 16.42 22.90
C TYR A 208 -10.86 17.65 23.70
N VAL A 209 -12.09 18.10 23.46
CA VAL A 209 -12.73 19.15 24.25
C VAL A 209 -13.84 18.55 25.12
N PHE A 210 -13.95 19.01 26.35
CA PHE A 210 -15.06 18.69 27.23
C PHE A 210 -15.57 19.95 27.94
N ALA A 211 -16.84 19.95 28.33
CA ALA A 211 -17.51 21.11 28.92
C ALA A 211 -17.93 20.84 30.36
N LEU A 212 -17.69 21.80 31.24
CA LEU A 212 -18.04 21.77 32.65
C LEU A 212 -18.94 22.95 33.01
N SER A 213 -19.95 22.72 33.84
CA SER A 213 -20.75 23.79 34.44
C SER A 213 -19.89 24.66 35.36
N ALA A 214 -19.84 25.98 35.12
CA ALA A 214 -19.13 26.89 36.01
C ALA A 214 -19.82 27.03 37.39
N GLN A 215 -21.11 26.69 37.47
CA GLN A 215 -21.90 26.76 38.69
C GLN A 215 -21.84 25.47 39.52
N THR A 216 -21.92 24.31 38.86
CA THR A 216 -22.04 23.00 39.54
C THR A 216 -20.79 22.12 39.42
N TYR A 217 -19.84 22.46 38.55
CA TYR A 217 -18.68 21.63 38.18
C TYR A 217 -19.03 20.23 37.67
N LEU A 218 -20.28 20.02 37.27
CA LEU A 218 -20.70 18.80 36.57
C LEU A 218 -20.18 18.83 35.14
N ILE A 219 -19.70 17.68 34.67
CA ILE A 219 -19.34 17.47 33.26
C ILE A 219 -20.63 17.43 32.45
N GLU A 220 -20.86 18.43 31.60
CA GLU A 220 -22.06 18.49 30.76
C GLU A 220 -21.83 17.84 29.39
N TYR A 221 -20.59 17.83 28.91
CA TYR A 221 -20.19 17.10 27.71
C TYR A 221 -18.80 16.52 27.87
N HIS A 222 -18.64 15.27 27.45
CA HIS A 222 -17.35 14.58 27.35
C HIS A 222 -17.44 13.50 26.25
N PRO A 223 -16.39 13.24 25.46
CA PRO A 223 -16.41 12.19 24.42
C PRO A 223 -16.72 10.79 24.96
N ASP A 224 -16.27 10.49 26.18
CA ASP A 224 -16.73 9.31 26.95
C ASP A 224 -18.03 9.64 27.70
N GLU A 225 -19.14 9.09 27.23
CA GLU A 225 -20.48 9.26 27.80
C GLU A 225 -20.56 8.87 29.28
N ASN A 226 -19.69 7.98 29.77
CA ASN A 226 -19.70 7.56 31.18
C ASN A 226 -19.27 8.67 32.15
N LEU A 227 -18.60 9.71 31.64
CA LEU A 227 -18.15 10.85 32.43
C LEU A 227 -19.17 12.00 32.44
N VAL A 228 -20.15 11.98 31.54
CA VAL A 228 -21.22 12.99 31.51
C VAL A 228 -22.08 12.88 32.77
N GLY A 229 -22.29 14.01 33.44
CA GLY A 229 -23.00 14.12 34.72
C GLY A 229 -22.15 13.78 35.96
N ALA A 230 -20.88 13.44 35.80
CA ALA A 230 -19.97 13.27 36.93
C ALA A 230 -19.47 14.63 37.45
N ASP A 231 -19.17 14.70 38.74
CA ASP A 231 -18.54 15.87 39.36
C ASP A 231 -17.04 15.90 38.99
N ALA A 232 -16.62 16.96 38.29
CA ALA A 232 -15.25 17.12 37.81
C ALA A 232 -14.22 17.20 38.94
N ILE A 233 -14.61 17.72 40.11
CA ILE A 233 -13.74 17.85 41.28
C ILE A 233 -13.50 16.46 41.88
N ASP A 234 -14.56 15.66 42.02
CA ASP A 234 -14.45 14.27 42.49
C ASP A 234 -13.66 13.41 41.49
N ALA A 235 -13.75 13.72 40.19
CA ALA A 235 -12.96 13.10 39.13
C ALA A 235 -11.48 13.55 39.11
N GLY A 236 -11.09 14.55 39.90
CA GLY A 236 -9.69 14.94 40.13
C GLY A 236 -9.28 16.33 39.63
N ILE A 237 -10.20 17.13 39.08
CA ILE A 237 -9.91 18.48 38.60
C ILE A 237 -9.83 19.46 39.78
N GLU A 238 -8.72 20.19 39.87
CA GLU A 238 -8.53 21.22 40.88
C GLU A 238 -9.18 22.54 40.43
N VAL A 239 -10.10 23.09 41.25
CA VAL A 239 -10.79 24.36 40.95
C VAL A 239 -9.83 25.52 40.69
N ALA A 240 -8.68 25.55 41.36
CA ALA A 240 -7.66 26.59 41.16
C ALA A 240 -7.03 26.60 39.76
N LYS A 241 -7.24 25.54 38.96
CA LYS A 241 -6.74 25.43 37.59
C LYS A 241 -7.80 25.74 36.53
N LEU A 242 -9.04 26.01 36.95
CA LEU A 242 -10.18 26.38 36.09
C LEU A 242 -10.26 27.90 35.86
N GLU A 243 -9.18 28.64 36.04
CA GLU A 243 -9.15 30.06 35.71
C GLU A 243 -9.15 30.25 34.18
N ASP A 244 -9.98 31.14 33.68
CA ASP A 244 -10.07 31.46 32.24
C ASP A 244 -8.70 31.84 31.65
N GLY A 245 -8.40 31.28 30.48
CA GLY A 245 -7.11 31.43 29.78
C GLY A 245 -5.94 30.63 30.39
N THR A 246 -6.18 29.80 31.42
CA THR A 246 -5.13 29.03 32.07
C THR A 246 -4.78 27.78 31.28
N THR A 247 -3.48 27.61 30.99
CA THR A 247 -2.94 26.36 30.43
C THR A 247 -2.14 25.63 31.50
N SER A 248 -2.59 24.45 31.94
CA SER A 248 -1.93 23.69 33.00
C SER A 248 -2.22 22.19 32.98
N TRP A 249 -1.43 21.43 33.73
CA TRP A 249 -1.67 20.00 33.93
C TRP A 249 -2.82 19.77 34.92
N MET A 250 -3.81 19.00 34.47
CA MET A 250 -4.95 18.55 35.27
C MET A 250 -4.97 17.01 35.34
N THR A 251 -5.79 16.48 36.25
CA THR A 251 -6.03 15.03 36.35
C THR A 251 -7.52 14.79 36.24
N LEU A 252 -7.94 13.89 35.35
CA LEU A 252 -9.33 13.49 35.20
C LEU A 252 -9.39 11.96 35.22
N ASN A 253 -10.11 11.40 36.18
CA ASN A 253 -10.30 9.96 36.40
C ASN A 253 -8.99 9.14 36.49
N GLY A 254 -7.90 9.77 36.96
CA GLY A 254 -6.58 9.16 37.08
C GLY A 254 -5.63 9.43 35.91
N ASP A 255 -6.13 9.96 34.80
CA ASP A 255 -5.33 10.33 33.64
C ASP A 255 -4.83 11.77 33.75
N SER A 256 -3.55 11.99 33.42
CA SER A 256 -2.94 13.32 33.44
C SER A 256 -3.12 13.98 32.08
N LEU A 257 -3.73 15.15 32.07
CA LEU A 257 -4.10 15.90 30.87
C LEU A 257 -3.42 17.27 30.88
N TYR A 258 -2.88 17.69 29.75
CA TYR A 258 -2.42 19.06 29.56
C TYR A 258 -3.56 19.86 28.96
N CYS A 259 -4.11 20.80 29.74
CA CYS A 259 -5.37 21.43 29.43
C CYS A 259 -5.24 22.93 29.23
N HIS A 260 -6.07 23.49 28.35
CA HIS A 260 -6.37 24.91 28.26
C HIS A 260 -7.84 25.15 28.59
N VAL A 261 -8.12 26.17 29.39
CA VAL A 261 -9.46 26.49 29.89
C VAL A 261 -9.95 27.79 29.26
N SER A 262 -11.17 27.76 28.74
CA SER A 262 -11.88 28.92 28.23
C SER A 262 -13.24 29.00 28.91
N LEU A 263 -13.54 30.13 29.55
CA LEU A 263 -14.85 30.39 30.15
C LEU A 263 -15.71 31.15 29.15
N ILE A 264 -16.76 30.51 28.65
CA ILE A 264 -17.75 31.12 27.76
C ILE A 264 -19.11 31.00 28.45
N ASP A 265 -19.75 32.13 28.67
CA ASP A 265 -20.95 32.28 29.50
C ASP A 265 -20.79 31.65 30.90
N ASP A 266 -21.56 30.60 31.20
CA ASP A 266 -21.58 29.88 32.48
C ASP A 266 -20.91 28.48 32.38
N MET A 267 -20.08 28.26 31.35
CA MET A 267 -19.46 26.96 31.04
C MET A 267 -17.95 27.08 30.86
N TYR A 268 -17.19 26.20 31.52
CA TYR A 268 -15.77 26.00 31.22
C TYR A 268 -15.63 24.99 30.10
N TYR A 269 -15.06 25.43 28.99
CA TYR A 269 -14.64 24.57 27.90
C TYR A 269 -13.16 24.26 28.08
N ILE A 270 -12.84 22.97 28.17
CA ILE A 270 -11.50 22.50 28.44
C ILE A 270 -11.03 21.67 27.28
N GLN A 271 -10.06 22.20 26.54
CA GLN A 271 -9.28 21.44 25.58
C GLN A 271 -8.22 20.66 26.34
N ALA A 272 -8.09 19.36 26.08
CA ALA A 272 -7.22 18.48 26.84
C ALA A 272 -6.45 17.54 25.91
N VAL A 273 -5.13 17.49 26.13
CA VAL A 273 -4.23 16.54 25.45
C VAL A 273 -3.68 15.54 26.49
N PRO A 274 -3.82 14.23 26.27
CA PRO A 274 -3.29 13.21 27.17
C PRO A 274 -1.76 13.27 27.34
N ALA A 275 -1.28 13.06 28.58
CA ALA A 275 0.16 12.98 28.85
C ALA A 275 0.86 11.84 28.11
N SER A 276 0.15 10.75 27.82
CA SER A 276 0.68 9.59 27.09
C SER A 276 1.26 9.99 25.74
N ASP A 277 0.57 10.88 25.02
CA ASP A 277 0.85 11.16 23.62
C ASP A 277 2.02 12.13 23.52
N MET A 278 2.02 13.14 24.40
CA MET A 278 3.14 14.06 24.59
C MET A 278 4.43 13.32 24.98
N ASN A 279 4.32 12.31 25.86
CA ASN A 279 5.46 11.53 26.34
C ASN A 279 6.00 10.55 25.28
N ALA A 280 5.12 9.88 24.53
CA ALA A 280 5.51 8.92 23.50
C ALA A 280 6.36 9.59 22.40
N SER A 281 5.91 10.74 21.88
CA SER A 281 6.64 11.51 20.87
C SER A 281 8.00 12.01 21.39
N THR A 282 8.02 12.53 22.62
CA THR A 282 9.24 13.04 23.26
C THR A 282 10.28 11.94 23.52
N MET A 283 9.85 10.79 24.06
CA MET A 283 10.75 9.69 24.40
C MET A 283 11.46 9.10 23.19
N VAL A 284 10.77 8.97 22.05
CA VAL A 284 11.36 8.44 20.82
C VAL A 284 12.44 9.38 20.27
N THR A 285 12.13 10.69 20.18
CA THR A 285 13.07 11.71 19.68
C THR A 285 14.33 11.80 20.56
N VAL A 286 14.16 11.88 21.88
CA VAL A 286 15.27 11.91 22.83
C VAL A 286 16.07 10.60 22.76
N GLY A 287 15.40 9.45 22.65
CA GLY A 287 16.03 8.13 22.58
C GLY A 287 16.99 7.99 21.41
N VAL A 288 16.60 8.41 20.20
CA VAL A 288 17.45 8.27 19.00
C VAL A 288 18.65 9.23 19.06
N ILE A 289 18.44 10.49 19.46
CA ILE A 289 19.53 11.46 19.59
C ILE A 289 20.53 10.99 20.66
N LEU A 290 20.02 10.51 21.80
CA LEU A 290 20.85 9.97 22.89
C LEU A 290 21.62 8.71 22.45
N PHE A 291 21.03 7.84 21.63
CA PHE A 291 21.70 6.67 21.07
C PHE A 291 22.86 7.08 20.14
N ALA A 292 22.61 8.01 19.21
CA ALA A 292 23.65 8.52 18.31
C ALA A 292 24.80 9.18 19.08
N PHE A 293 24.47 10.01 20.08
CA PHE A 293 25.44 10.62 20.98
C PHE A 293 26.25 9.58 21.75
N THR A 294 25.58 8.57 22.32
CA THR A 294 26.21 7.47 23.06
C THR A 294 27.17 6.68 22.18
N ALA A 295 26.80 6.38 20.94
CA ALA A 295 27.64 5.67 19.99
C ALA A 295 28.93 6.45 19.67
N VAL A 296 28.81 7.76 19.43
CA VAL A 296 29.96 8.63 19.16
C VAL A 296 30.87 8.77 20.39
N VAL A 297 30.29 9.05 21.56
CA VAL A 297 31.03 9.15 22.83
C VAL A 297 31.76 7.85 23.15
N ALA A 298 31.09 6.70 22.99
CA ALA A 298 31.69 5.39 23.18
C ALA A 298 32.84 5.12 22.20
N ALA A 299 32.69 5.48 20.92
CA ALA A 299 33.73 5.31 19.91
C ALA A 299 34.98 6.16 20.23
N VAL A 300 34.78 7.42 20.61
CA VAL A 300 35.87 8.33 21.01
C VAL A 300 36.57 7.82 22.27
N ALA A 301 35.81 7.42 23.29
CA ALA A 301 36.35 6.86 24.53
C ALA A 301 37.13 5.56 24.29
N LEU A 302 36.58 4.62 23.52
CA LEU A 302 37.23 3.35 23.16
C LEU A 302 38.53 3.59 22.39
N TYR A 303 38.53 4.52 21.44
CA TYR A 303 39.75 4.89 20.72
C TYR A 303 40.83 5.40 21.66
N GLY A 304 40.46 6.33 22.56
CA GLY A 304 41.36 6.82 23.60
C GLY A 304 41.93 5.70 24.47
N ILE A 305 41.09 4.76 24.90
CA ILE A 305 41.50 3.60 25.70
C ILE A 305 42.46 2.69 24.92
N PHE A 306 42.19 2.42 23.64
CA PHE A 306 43.07 1.58 22.81
C PHE A 306 44.43 2.23 22.56
N VAL A 307 44.48 3.53 22.32
CA VAL A 307 45.74 4.25 22.13
C VAL A 307 46.53 4.29 23.44
N LEU A 308 45.90 4.60 24.57
CA LEU A 308 46.55 4.61 25.88
C LEU A 308 47.12 3.22 26.26
N ARG A 309 46.44 2.15 25.87
CA ARG A 309 46.91 0.76 26.08
C ARG A 309 48.05 0.37 25.15
N ASP A 310 48.08 0.88 23.92
CA ASP A 310 49.17 0.63 22.97
C ASP A 310 50.44 1.40 23.38
N ASP A 311 50.29 2.64 23.83
CA ASP A 311 51.39 3.44 24.39
C ASP A 311 52.03 2.75 25.61
N GLU A 312 51.24 2.16 26.52
CA GLU A 312 51.77 1.39 27.67
C GLU A 312 52.49 0.10 27.23
N ARG A 313 52.03 -0.57 26.16
CA ARG A 313 52.67 -1.79 25.62
C ARG A 313 54.03 -1.52 24.99
N ARG A 314 54.18 -0.42 24.25
CA ARG A 314 55.42 -0.10 23.53
C ARG A 314 56.52 0.46 24.44
N GLY A 315 56.20 0.80 25.70
CA GLY A 315 57.15 1.40 26.63
C GLY A 315 57.71 2.76 26.17
N GLU A 316 57.15 3.35 25.12
CA GLU A 316 57.60 4.60 24.50
C GLU A 316 57.24 5.78 25.41
N THR A 317 58.06 6.03 26.43
CA THR A 317 57.73 7.04 27.45
C THR A 317 58.38 8.41 27.20
N GLU A 318 59.20 8.63 26.18
CA GLU A 318 60.23 9.68 26.32
C GLU A 318 60.38 10.84 25.31
N GLN A 319 59.78 10.93 24.11
CA GLN A 319 60.30 11.94 23.16
C GLN A 319 59.35 12.90 22.40
N ASP A 320 58.03 12.89 22.57
CA ASP A 320 57.17 13.76 21.71
C ASP A 320 56.00 14.48 22.42
N GLY A 321 56.30 15.17 23.52
CA GLY A 321 55.32 16.01 24.24
C GLY A 321 55.82 17.44 24.47
N SER A 322 55.03 18.45 24.11
CA SER A 322 55.28 19.83 24.53
C SER A 322 54.95 20.01 26.02
N LYS A 323 55.89 20.59 26.77
CA LYS A 323 55.74 20.83 28.21
C LYS A 323 55.00 22.14 28.46
N ALA A 324 53.93 22.11 29.24
CA ALA A 324 53.23 23.29 29.73
C ALA A 324 52.87 23.09 31.21
N GLY A 325 53.69 23.60 32.13
CA GLY A 325 53.46 23.49 33.58
C GLY A 325 53.56 22.06 34.15
N GLY A 326 52.73 21.76 35.16
CA GLY A 326 52.66 20.44 35.84
C GLY A 326 51.95 19.32 35.05
N LEU A 327 51.52 19.61 33.81
CA LEU A 327 50.74 18.72 32.96
C LEU A 327 51.49 18.41 31.65
N ARG A 328 51.29 17.20 31.11
CA ARG A 328 51.88 16.74 29.84
C ARG A 328 50.77 16.54 28.79
N ILE A 329 51.02 17.00 27.56
CA ILE A 329 50.10 16.85 26.41
C ILE A 329 50.68 15.80 25.46
N ASN A 330 49.94 14.70 25.24
CA ASN A 330 50.33 13.67 24.27
C ASN A 330 49.90 14.09 22.84
N ARG A 331 50.87 14.51 22.00
CA ARG A 331 50.61 15.00 20.63
C ARG A 331 50.10 13.92 19.66
N ARG A 332 50.47 12.64 19.87
CA ARG A 332 49.96 11.53 19.04
C ARG A 332 48.47 11.31 19.27
N ILE A 333 48.03 11.30 20.53
CA ILE A 333 46.62 11.19 20.90
C ILE A 333 45.86 12.44 20.43
N ALA A 334 46.39 13.64 20.69
CA ALA A 334 45.71 14.89 20.40
C ALA A 334 45.34 15.04 18.92
N LYS A 335 46.25 14.77 17.97
CA LYS A 335 45.95 14.94 16.53
C LYS A 335 44.87 13.99 16.04
N LYS A 336 44.93 12.70 16.40
CA LYS A 336 43.99 11.69 15.89
C LYS A 336 42.66 11.70 16.63
N ALA A 337 42.68 11.89 17.95
CA ALA A 337 41.45 12.01 18.75
C ALA A 337 40.68 13.29 18.40
N ALA A 338 41.35 14.39 18.06
CA ALA A 338 40.68 15.63 17.64
C ALA A 338 39.89 15.43 16.33
N VAL A 339 40.48 14.73 15.36
CA VAL A 339 39.78 14.41 14.09
C VAL A 339 38.58 13.51 14.35
N LEU A 340 38.73 12.46 15.18
CA LEU A 340 37.63 11.55 15.51
C LEU A 340 36.50 12.28 16.26
N SER A 341 36.82 13.13 17.24
CA SER A 341 35.84 13.94 17.95
C SER A 341 35.15 14.95 17.04
N ALA A 342 35.87 15.58 16.10
CA ALA A 342 35.28 16.52 15.14
C ALA A 342 34.32 15.83 14.15
N VAL A 343 34.72 14.67 13.61
CA VAL A 343 33.86 13.86 12.73
C VAL A 343 32.64 13.35 13.50
N GLY A 344 32.83 12.87 14.73
CA GLY A 344 31.74 12.45 15.60
C GLY A 344 30.77 13.60 15.94
N PHE A 345 31.30 14.79 16.20
CA PHE A 345 30.51 15.99 16.45
C PHE A 345 29.64 16.38 15.25
N ILE A 346 30.23 16.42 14.05
CA ILE A 346 29.48 16.67 12.81
C ILE A 346 28.42 15.59 12.60
N GLY A 347 28.75 14.32 12.86
CA GLY A 347 27.80 13.21 12.78
C GLY A 347 26.60 13.38 13.72
N ILE A 348 26.83 13.82 14.97
CA ILE A 348 25.75 14.10 15.93
C ILE A 348 24.84 15.22 15.42
N ILE A 349 25.42 16.32 14.90
CA ILE A 349 24.62 17.43 14.35
C ILE A 349 23.76 16.94 13.18
N VAL A 350 24.35 16.23 12.23
CA VAL A 350 23.64 15.75 11.03
C VAL A 350 22.54 14.77 11.41
N ILE A 351 22.80 13.81 12.30
CA ILE A 351 21.80 12.84 12.75
C ILE A 351 20.70 13.54 13.56
N SER A 352 21.05 14.46 14.46
CA SER A 352 20.10 15.22 15.27
C SER A 352 19.17 16.04 14.38
N PHE A 353 19.73 16.81 13.45
CA PHE A 353 18.97 17.60 12.49
C PHE A 353 18.07 16.73 11.60
N TYR A 354 18.60 15.60 11.10
CA TYR A 354 17.84 14.64 10.29
C TYR A 354 16.66 14.06 11.08
N MET A 355 16.89 13.57 12.30
CA MET A 355 15.83 12.96 13.11
C MET A 355 14.78 13.99 13.50
N GLN A 356 15.16 15.20 13.90
CA GLN A 356 14.21 16.27 14.21
C GLN A 356 13.37 16.65 12.99
N THR A 357 13.99 16.72 11.81
CA THR A 357 13.28 16.97 10.55
C THR A 357 12.29 15.84 10.23
N LEU A 358 12.70 14.59 10.41
CA LEU A 358 11.86 13.42 10.18
C LEU A 358 10.64 13.41 11.11
N PHE A 359 10.84 13.66 12.41
CA PHE A 359 9.75 13.67 13.39
C PHE A 359 8.78 14.81 13.14
N ALA A 360 9.28 16.03 12.91
CA ALA A 360 8.43 17.19 12.67
C ALA A 360 7.62 17.04 11.37
N LEU A 361 8.25 16.61 10.27
CA LEU A 361 7.52 16.34 9.02
C LEU A 361 6.51 15.21 9.18
N SER A 362 6.85 14.15 9.93
CA SER A 362 5.91 13.05 10.13
C SER A 362 4.73 13.43 10.99
N SER A 363 4.97 14.18 12.07
CA SER A 363 3.90 14.68 12.94
C SER A 363 2.95 15.56 12.14
N GLN A 364 3.49 16.50 11.37
CA GLN A 364 2.67 17.35 10.52
C GLN A 364 1.93 16.55 9.45
N SER A 365 2.59 15.59 8.79
CA SER A 365 1.94 14.70 7.82
C SER A 365 0.74 13.97 8.42
N LEU A 366 0.87 13.40 9.62
CA LEU A 366 -0.23 12.73 10.32
C LEU A 366 -1.36 13.71 10.66
N THR A 367 -1.04 14.83 11.32
CA THR A 367 -2.04 15.84 11.71
C THR A 367 -2.78 16.43 10.51
N MET A 368 -2.08 16.75 9.42
CA MET A 368 -2.71 17.28 8.21
C MET A 368 -3.61 16.24 7.53
N THR A 369 -3.20 14.95 7.55
CA THR A 369 -4.00 13.86 6.97
C THR A 369 -5.28 13.66 7.78
N GLU A 370 -5.20 13.63 9.10
CA GLU A 370 -6.38 13.56 9.98
C GLU A 370 -7.30 14.77 9.78
N ARG A 371 -6.73 15.99 9.72
CA ARG A 371 -7.51 17.22 9.47
C ARG A 371 -8.22 17.19 8.12
N VAL A 372 -7.56 16.76 7.04
CA VAL A 372 -8.21 16.73 5.71
C VAL A 372 -9.27 15.64 5.62
N GLU A 373 -9.12 14.53 6.33
CA GLU A 373 -10.14 13.48 6.44
C GLU A 373 -11.37 13.99 7.22
N GLN A 374 -11.17 14.72 8.32
CA GLN A 374 -12.25 15.39 9.05
C GLN A 374 -12.99 16.41 8.17
N ILE A 375 -12.26 17.27 7.44
CA ILE A 375 -12.86 18.25 6.52
C ILE A 375 -13.69 17.54 5.45
N THR A 376 -13.16 16.46 4.87
CA THR A 376 -13.85 15.64 3.87
C THR A 376 -15.14 15.03 4.44
N GLN A 377 -15.09 14.53 5.68
CA GLN A 377 -16.26 14.01 6.37
C GLN A 377 -17.30 15.11 6.65
N THR A 378 -16.86 16.32 7.01
CA THR A 378 -17.74 17.49 7.19
C THR A 378 -18.40 17.89 5.89
N ILE A 379 -17.67 17.92 4.76
CA ILE A 379 -18.24 18.18 3.44
C ILE A 379 -19.30 17.14 3.10
N GLN A 380 -18.99 15.85 3.28
CA GLN A 380 -19.95 14.77 3.00
C GLN A 380 -21.19 14.89 3.89
N THR A 381 -21.01 15.13 5.19
CA THR A 381 -22.11 15.29 6.14
C THR A 381 -22.96 16.51 5.80
N SER A 382 -22.33 17.61 5.37
CA SER A 382 -23.03 18.83 4.94
C SER A 382 -23.86 18.58 3.67
N GLN A 383 -23.31 17.84 2.69
CA GLN A 383 -24.04 17.43 1.49
C GLN A 383 -25.21 16.50 1.79
N ASP A 384 -25.00 15.50 2.65
CA ASP A 384 -26.06 14.58 3.08
C ASP A 384 -27.18 15.36 3.80
N ARG A 385 -26.81 16.28 4.71
CA ARG A 385 -27.75 17.18 5.39
C ARG A 385 -28.53 18.05 4.42
N ALA A 386 -27.88 18.59 3.39
CA ALA A 386 -28.55 19.41 2.39
C ALA A 386 -29.63 18.62 1.63
N SER A 387 -29.32 17.37 1.27
CA SER A 387 -30.27 16.46 0.64
C SER A 387 -31.46 16.16 1.57
N ASP A 388 -31.19 15.83 2.83
CA ASP A 388 -32.24 15.55 3.82
C ASP A 388 -33.13 16.77 4.05
N LEU A 389 -32.54 17.97 4.13
CA LEU A 389 -33.26 19.24 4.24
C LEU A 389 -34.12 19.53 3.00
N GLU A 390 -33.62 19.26 1.80
CA GLU A 390 -34.39 19.39 0.57
C GLU A 390 -35.61 18.45 0.59
N ASP A 391 -35.42 17.19 1.00
CA ASP A 391 -36.51 16.21 1.12
C ASP A 391 -37.55 16.61 2.17
N GLN A 392 -37.12 17.08 3.35
CA GLN A 392 -38.03 17.61 4.37
C GLN A 392 -38.79 18.84 3.88
N TYR A 393 -38.12 19.74 3.16
CA TYR A 393 -38.77 20.92 2.56
C TYR A 393 -39.82 20.48 1.53
N ASN A 394 -39.46 19.54 0.66
CA ASN A 394 -40.35 18.96 -0.34
C ASN A 394 -41.61 18.34 0.29
N GLU A 395 -41.45 17.49 1.30
CA GLU A 395 -42.55 16.83 1.99
C GLU A 395 -43.45 17.84 2.71
N ARG A 396 -42.86 18.86 3.35
CA ARG A 396 -43.60 19.92 4.05
C ARG A 396 -44.52 20.69 3.11
N TYR A 397 -44.00 21.16 1.98
CA TYR A 397 -44.81 21.95 1.06
C TYR A 397 -45.76 21.09 0.23
N LEU A 398 -45.42 19.83 -0.02
CA LEU A 398 -46.35 18.85 -0.55
C LEU A 398 -47.56 18.67 0.38
N SER A 399 -47.35 18.56 1.68
CA SER A 399 -48.43 18.48 2.67
C SER A 399 -49.33 19.72 2.62
N LYS A 400 -48.75 20.92 2.50
CA LYS A 400 -49.52 22.18 2.31
C LYS A 400 -50.33 22.17 1.01
N ALA A 401 -49.76 21.62 -0.07
CA ALA A 401 -50.44 21.52 -1.36
C ALA A 401 -51.62 20.54 -1.29
N GLN A 402 -51.47 19.42 -0.57
CA GLN A 402 -52.55 18.47 -0.30
C GLN A 402 -53.68 19.09 0.51
N VAL A 403 -53.36 19.89 1.54
CA VAL A 403 -54.37 20.64 2.32
C VAL A 403 -55.11 21.65 1.43
N ALA A 404 -54.40 22.37 0.57
CA ALA A 404 -55.02 23.31 -0.37
C ALA A 404 -55.94 22.61 -1.38
N ALA A 405 -55.50 21.47 -1.94
CA ALA A 405 -56.31 20.64 -2.83
C ALA A 405 -57.56 20.12 -2.10
N TYR A 406 -57.40 19.57 -0.90
CA TYR A 406 -58.50 19.09 -0.07
C TYR A 406 -59.56 20.17 0.23
N ILE A 407 -59.12 21.39 0.55
CA ILE A 407 -59.99 22.54 0.80
C ILE A 407 -60.79 22.92 -0.45
N LEU A 408 -60.11 22.96 -1.61
CA LEU A 408 -60.72 23.37 -2.88
C LEU A 408 -61.62 22.28 -3.49
N ASP A 409 -61.33 21.00 -3.26
CA ASP A 409 -62.19 19.88 -3.66
C ASP A 409 -63.54 19.93 -2.95
N ARG A 410 -63.53 20.29 -1.65
CA ARG A 410 -64.75 20.37 -0.85
C ARG A 410 -65.54 21.65 -1.03
N ASN A 411 -64.87 22.75 -1.34
CA ASN A 411 -65.54 24.01 -1.66
C ASN A 411 -64.88 24.71 -2.86
N PRO A 412 -65.25 24.34 -4.10
CA PRO A 412 -64.69 24.93 -5.31
C PRO A 412 -64.98 26.44 -5.45
N GLU A 413 -65.99 26.99 -4.74
CA GLU A 413 -66.29 28.43 -4.76
C GLU A 413 -65.18 29.28 -4.11
N LEU A 414 -64.28 28.66 -3.35
CA LEU A 414 -63.11 29.31 -2.75
C LEU A 414 -62.01 29.61 -3.77
N ALA A 415 -62.11 29.14 -5.02
CA ALA A 415 -61.19 29.43 -6.11
C ALA A 415 -61.35 30.88 -6.64
N THR A 416 -61.27 31.87 -5.75
CA THR A 416 -61.27 33.31 -6.08
C THR A 416 -59.98 33.94 -5.58
N ARG A 417 -59.54 35.05 -6.20
CA ARG A 417 -58.26 35.70 -5.84
C ARG A 417 -58.17 36.04 -4.34
N GLU A 418 -59.25 36.55 -3.76
CA GLU A 418 -59.30 36.95 -2.33
C GLU A 418 -59.23 35.72 -1.42
N LYS A 419 -60.02 34.67 -1.68
CA LYS A 419 -60.01 33.45 -0.87
C LYS A 419 -58.74 32.61 -1.04
N LEU A 420 -58.14 32.60 -2.23
CA LEU A 420 -56.83 31.99 -2.43
C LEU A 420 -55.72 32.78 -1.71
N GLN A 421 -55.85 34.09 -1.55
CA GLN A 421 -54.92 34.87 -0.72
C GLN A 421 -55.09 34.51 0.76
N GLU A 422 -56.32 34.47 1.28
CA GLU A 422 -56.57 34.05 2.67
C GLU A 422 -56.07 32.62 2.95
N LEU A 423 -56.26 31.70 1.99
CA LEU A 423 -55.76 30.33 2.07
C LEU A 423 -54.22 30.28 2.00
N ALA A 424 -53.62 31.09 1.13
CA ALA A 424 -52.16 31.21 1.04
C ALA A 424 -51.56 31.77 2.34
N ASP A 425 -52.23 32.74 2.98
CA ASP A 425 -51.82 33.29 4.27
C ASP A 425 -51.94 32.24 5.39
N ALA A 426 -53.03 31.46 5.43
CA ALA A 426 -53.22 30.38 6.40
C ALA A 426 -52.21 29.24 6.24
N LEU A 427 -51.85 28.91 4.99
CA LEU A 427 -50.82 27.93 4.66
C LEU A 427 -49.40 28.52 4.72
N GLN A 428 -49.25 29.82 4.98
CA GLN A 428 -47.97 30.55 4.94
C GLN A 428 -47.18 30.25 3.66
N ILE A 429 -47.80 30.48 2.50
CA ILE A 429 -47.22 30.30 1.16
C ILE A 429 -47.41 31.56 0.31
N GLN A 430 -46.55 31.77 -0.68
CA GLN A 430 -46.59 32.99 -1.50
C GLN A 430 -47.66 32.93 -2.58
N TYR A 431 -47.62 31.90 -3.43
CA TYR A 431 -48.55 31.76 -4.55
C TYR A 431 -49.29 30.44 -4.52
N LEU A 432 -50.57 30.52 -4.88
CA LEU A 432 -51.47 29.40 -5.05
C LEU A 432 -52.13 29.53 -6.42
N PHE A 433 -52.03 28.49 -7.23
CA PHE A 433 -52.63 28.41 -8.55
C PHE A 433 -53.58 27.22 -8.60
N LYS A 434 -54.77 27.41 -9.17
CA LYS A 434 -55.71 26.35 -9.49
C LYS A 434 -55.72 26.18 -11.00
N PHE A 435 -55.49 24.97 -11.48
CA PHE A 435 -55.54 24.59 -12.89
C PHE A 435 -56.78 23.75 -13.17
N ASP A 436 -57.31 23.83 -14.39
CA ASP A 436 -58.31 22.91 -14.91
C ASP A 436 -57.70 21.67 -15.58
N SER A 437 -58.54 20.70 -15.94
CA SER A 437 -58.18 19.50 -16.70
C SER A 437 -57.52 19.77 -18.08
N SER A 438 -57.56 20.99 -18.60
CA SER A 438 -56.87 21.39 -19.84
C SER A 438 -55.47 21.98 -19.59
N GLY A 439 -55.05 22.11 -18.33
CA GLY A 439 -53.77 22.71 -17.95
C GLY A 439 -53.79 24.24 -17.97
N ARG A 440 -54.97 24.86 -17.85
CA ARG A 440 -55.15 26.32 -17.79
C ARG A 440 -55.38 26.79 -16.35
N VAL A 441 -54.73 27.89 -15.95
CA VAL A 441 -55.00 28.52 -14.65
C VAL A 441 -56.42 29.11 -14.65
N THR A 442 -57.24 28.67 -13.69
CA THR A 442 -58.61 29.16 -13.48
C THR A 442 -58.70 30.19 -12.37
N ALA A 443 -57.85 30.08 -11.35
CA ALA A 443 -57.77 31.03 -10.25
C ALA A 443 -56.35 31.08 -9.64
N THR A 444 -55.92 32.26 -9.21
CA THR A 444 -54.66 32.44 -8.47
C THR A 444 -54.68 33.72 -7.64
N ASN A 445 -53.91 33.76 -6.55
CA ASN A 445 -53.60 34.98 -5.81
C ASN A 445 -52.42 35.78 -6.44
N SER A 446 -51.69 35.17 -7.37
CA SER A 446 -50.53 35.78 -8.05
C SER A 446 -50.90 36.85 -9.09
N THR A 447 -49.91 37.59 -9.60
CA THR A 447 -50.06 38.47 -10.75
C THR A 447 -50.11 37.72 -12.09
N PHE A 448 -49.71 36.44 -12.12
CA PHE A 448 -49.70 35.59 -13.31
C PHE A 448 -51.06 34.90 -13.57
N THR A 449 -52.02 35.61 -14.18
CA THR A 449 -53.43 35.16 -14.28
C THR A 449 -53.84 34.49 -15.61
N ASN A 450 -52.95 34.39 -16.60
CA ASN A 450 -53.25 33.83 -17.94
C ASN A 450 -52.21 32.79 -18.37
N PHE A 451 -51.89 31.85 -17.47
CA PHE A 451 -50.86 30.84 -17.70
C PHE A 451 -51.47 29.50 -18.16
N VAL A 452 -50.77 28.82 -19.07
CA VAL A 452 -51.14 27.50 -19.60
C VAL A 452 -49.88 26.64 -19.62
N LEU A 453 -50.00 25.38 -19.19
CA LEU A 453 -48.87 24.44 -19.22
C LEU A 453 -48.33 24.28 -20.64
N SER A 454 -47.02 24.40 -20.79
CA SER A 454 -46.31 24.25 -22.07
C SER A 454 -46.39 22.81 -22.60
N GLU A 455 -46.25 22.66 -23.92
CA GLU A 455 -46.09 21.36 -24.60
C GLU A 455 -44.62 21.06 -24.94
N ASP A 456 -43.72 22.01 -24.72
CA ASP A 456 -42.29 21.85 -24.96
C ASP A 456 -41.61 21.13 -23.78
N PRO A 457 -40.98 19.95 -23.96
CA PRO A 457 -40.25 19.28 -22.89
C PRO A 457 -39.10 20.08 -22.27
N ALA A 458 -38.64 21.15 -22.92
CA ALA A 458 -37.59 22.02 -22.38
C ALA A 458 -38.13 23.09 -21.40
N ASP A 459 -39.45 23.28 -21.32
CA ASP A 459 -40.09 24.30 -20.48
C ASP A 459 -40.35 23.77 -19.05
N GLN A 460 -40.05 24.59 -18.05
CA GLN A 460 -40.20 24.27 -16.63
C GLN A 460 -41.61 23.77 -16.26
N SER A 461 -42.66 24.17 -16.98
CA SER A 461 -44.05 23.81 -16.68
C SER A 461 -44.52 22.47 -17.29
N TYR A 462 -43.77 21.91 -18.24
CA TYR A 462 -44.15 20.70 -18.98
C TYR A 462 -44.43 19.50 -18.08
N GLU A 463 -43.59 19.30 -17.07
CA GLU A 463 -43.63 18.14 -16.17
C GLU A 463 -44.93 18.09 -15.33
N PHE A 464 -45.56 19.24 -15.05
CA PHE A 464 -46.84 19.29 -14.32
C PHE A 464 -48.00 18.67 -15.09
N ARG A 465 -47.87 18.42 -16.40
CA ARG A 465 -48.87 17.68 -17.18
C ARG A 465 -49.01 16.23 -16.74
N LYS A 466 -47.99 15.67 -16.07
CA LYS A 466 -48.07 14.34 -15.46
C LYS A 466 -49.23 14.23 -14.46
N LEU A 467 -49.57 15.33 -13.78
CA LEU A 467 -50.71 15.39 -12.86
C LEU A 467 -52.04 15.15 -13.58
N LEU A 468 -52.20 15.75 -14.76
CA LEU A 468 -53.37 15.55 -15.63
C LEU A 468 -53.44 14.15 -16.25
N GLN A 469 -52.35 13.38 -16.18
CA GLN A 469 -52.23 12.01 -16.68
C GLN A 469 -52.45 10.95 -15.59
N GLY A 470 -52.79 11.36 -14.36
CA GLY A 470 -53.10 10.45 -13.25
C GLY A 470 -51.98 10.28 -12.21
N VAL A 471 -50.97 11.16 -12.21
CA VAL A 471 -50.01 11.25 -11.09
C VAL A 471 -50.63 12.13 -9.98
N GLU A 472 -50.70 11.64 -8.75
CA GLU A 472 -51.36 12.33 -7.63
C GLU A 472 -50.67 13.65 -7.24
N SER A 473 -49.34 13.67 -7.21
CA SER A 473 -48.56 14.86 -6.87
C SER A 473 -47.22 14.90 -7.60
N TYR A 474 -46.68 16.10 -7.75
CA TYR A 474 -45.40 16.35 -8.39
C TYR A 474 -44.70 17.50 -7.70
N VAL A 475 -43.50 17.24 -7.22
CA VAL A 475 -42.60 18.22 -6.64
C VAL A 475 -41.53 18.52 -7.69
N GLN A 476 -41.47 19.76 -8.16
CA GLN A 476 -40.38 20.20 -9.02
C GLN A 476 -39.14 20.50 -8.16
N PRO A 477 -37.91 20.13 -8.59
CA PRO A 477 -36.69 20.58 -7.93
C PRO A 477 -36.61 22.11 -7.89
N ALA A 478 -36.06 22.68 -6.83
CA ALA A 478 -35.88 24.14 -6.76
C ALA A 478 -34.93 24.62 -7.86
N GLY A 479 -35.30 25.67 -8.58
CA GLY A 479 -34.51 26.18 -9.70
C GLY A 479 -34.88 27.62 -10.08
N PRO A 480 -34.05 28.29 -10.90
CA PRO A 480 -34.35 29.64 -11.34
C PRO A 480 -35.63 29.64 -12.18
N ASP A 481 -36.61 30.43 -11.77
CA ASP A 481 -37.86 30.63 -12.49
C ASP A 481 -37.59 31.26 -13.87
N GLU A 482 -38.11 30.68 -14.94
CA GLU A 482 -37.86 31.17 -16.30
C GLU A 482 -38.33 32.62 -16.55
N VAL A 483 -39.26 33.13 -15.72
CA VAL A 483 -39.82 34.48 -15.87
C VAL A 483 -39.13 35.49 -14.96
N SER A 484 -38.93 35.16 -13.67
CA SER A 484 -38.32 36.08 -12.70
C SER A 484 -36.82 35.93 -12.52
N GLY A 485 -36.23 34.79 -12.90
CA GLY A 485 -34.83 34.45 -12.63
C GLY A 485 -34.51 34.15 -11.15
N GLU A 486 -35.45 34.40 -10.24
CA GLU A 486 -35.34 34.05 -8.82
C GLU A 486 -35.48 32.54 -8.61
N LEU A 487 -34.78 31.99 -7.61
CA LEU A 487 -34.96 30.60 -7.19
C LEU A 487 -36.41 30.38 -6.72
N ARG A 488 -37.10 29.47 -7.40
CA ARG A 488 -38.46 29.08 -7.06
C ARG A 488 -38.62 27.58 -7.13
N GLN A 489 -39.59 27.12 -6.38
CA GLN A 489 -40.04 25.75 -6.43
C GLN A 489 -41.54 25.71 -6.63
N TYR A 490 -41.99 24.77 -7.46
CA TYR A 490 -43.41 24.57 -7.73
C TYR A 490 -43.82 23.16 -7.32
N ILE A 491 -44.93 23.04 -6.60
CA ILE A 491 -45.43 21.74 -6.11
C ILE A 491 -46.90 21.62 -6.48
N GLY A 492 -47.25 20.55 -7.18
CA GLY A 492 -48.58 20.33 -7.70
C GLY A 492 -49.25 19.08 -7.09
N VAL A 493 -50.54 19.18 -6.80
CA VAL A 493 -51.37 18.08 -6.29
C VAL A 493 -52.71 18.08 -7.03
N VAL A 494 -53.14 16.92 -7.52
CA VAL A 494 -54.41 16.78 -8.25
C VAL A 494 -55.60 17.17 -7.40
N THR A 495 -56.65 17.63 -8.08
CA THR A 495 -57.94 17.93 -7.47
C THR A 495 -59.04 17.09 -8.07
N HIS A 496 -60.04 16.80 -7.27
CA HIS A 496 -61.13 15.90 -7.64
C HIS A 496 -62.47 16.63 -7.61
N ASN A 497 -63.31 16.31 -8.58
CA ASN A 497 -64.71 16.70 -8.53
C ASN A 497 -65.51 15.84 -7.53
N ALA A 498 -66.79 16.16 -7.35
CA ALA A 498 -67.69 15.44 -6.43
C ALA A 498 -67.85 13.93 -6.71
N ASP A 499 -67.51 13.47 -7.92
CA ASP A 499 -67.55 12.05 -8.32
C ASP A 499 -66.20 11.34 -8.11
N GLY A 500 -65.19 12.03 -7.56
CA GLY A 500 -63.84 11.50 -7.34
C GLY A 500 -62.99 11.42 -8.60
N ILE A 501 -63.35 12.14 -9.67
CA ILE A 501 -62.59 12.19 -10.92
C ILE A 501 -61.69 13.42 -10.92
N ILE A 502 -60.45 13.26 -11.36
CA ILE A 502 -59.48 14.36 -11.52
C ILE A 502 -60.09 15.46 -12.42
N ASP A 503 -60.22 16.67 -11.89
CA ASP A 503 -60.81 17.83 -12.57
C ASP A 503 -59.81 18.96 -12.84
N GLY A 504 -58.58 18.78 -12.35
CA GLY A 504 -57.49 19.73 -12.43
C GLY A 504 -56.42 19.42 -11.39
N PHE A 505 -55.67 20.43 -10.99
CA PHE A 505 -54.72 20.34 -9.90
C PHE A 505 -54.49 21.72 -9.27
N VAL A 506 -53.94 21.74 -8.06
CA VAL A 506 -53.47 22.93 -7.37
C VAL A 506 -51.96 22.93 -7.41
N GLN A 507 -51.37 24.08 -7.69
CA GLN A 507 -49.92 24.29 -7.68
C GLN A 507 -49.57 25.38 -6.68
N LEU A 508 -48.60 25.11 -5.82
CA LEU A 508 -47.95 26.09 -4.97
C LEU A 508 -46.76 26.68 -5.71
N GLY A 509 -46.60 28.00 -5.64
CA GLY A 509 -45.35 28.68 -6.00
C GLY A 509 -44.70 29.22 -4.74
N ILE A 510 -43.52 28.71 -4.43
CA ILE A 510 -42.78 29.07 -3.22
C ILE A 510 -41.40 29.59 -3.59
N ARG A 511 -40.95 30.60 -2.83
CA ARG A 511 -39.57 31.06 -2.85
C ARG A 511 -38.87 30.41 -1.67
N PRO A 512 -37.99 29.43 -1.89
CA PRO A 512 -37.44 28.67 -0.80
C PRO A 512 -36.22 29.39 -0.21
N THR A 513 -36.40 30.62 0.29
CA THR A 513 -35.28 31.47 0.77
C THR A 513 -34.44 30.81 1.86
N ARG A 514 -35.05 29.96 2.70
CA ARG A 514 -34.33 29.20 3.73
C ARG A 514 -33.52 28.06 3.11
N LEU A 515 -34.08 27.36 2.13
CA LEU A 515 -33.34 26.34 1.39
C LEU A 515 -32.20 26.99 0.58
N GLU A 516 -32.44 28.17 0.00
CA GLU A 516 -31.42 28.97 -0.70
C GLU A 516 -30.23 29.29 0.23
N SER A 517 -30.48 29.87 1.41
CA SER A 517 -29.41 30.18 2.37
C SER A 517 -28.72 28.94 2.94
N LEU A 518 -29.46 27.84 3.12
CA LEU A 518 -28.88 26.59 3.63
C LEU A 518 -28.07 25.86 2.55
N LEU A 519 -28.52 25.85 1.30
CA LEU A 519 -27.76 25.32 0.18
C LEU A 519 -26.52 26.16 -0.11
N GLU A 520 -26.56 27.49 0.11
CA GLU A 520 -25.37 28.35 0.11
C GLU A 520 -24.37 27.89 1.18
N SER A 521 -24.81 27.59 2.41
CA SER A 521 -23.93 27.12 3.49
C SER A 521 -23.25 25.77 3.24
N VAL A 522 -23.75 24.98 2.29
CA VAL A 522 -23.21 23.66 1.91
C VAL A 522 -22.23 23.77 0.74
N GLN A 523 -22.19 24.92 0.06
CA GLN A 523 -21.21 25.15 -1.00
C GLN A 523 -19.79 25.07 -0.43
N ILE A 524 -18.88 24.57 -1.26
CA ILE A 524 -17.49 24.28 -0.86
C ILE A 524 -16.77 25.54 -0.37
N ASP A 525 -17.19 26.71 -0.81
CA ASP A 525 -16.66 27.99 -0.33
C ASP A 525 -17.05 28.23 1.13
N HIS A 526 -18.32 28.08 1.51
CA HIS A 526 -18.78 28.27 2.89
C HIS A 526 -18.28 27.17 3.83
N VAL A 527 -18.18 25.92 3.36
CA VAL A 527 -17.69 24.80 4.18
C VAL A 527 -16.20 24.94 4.50
N LEU A 528 -15.42 25.55 3.60
CA LEU A 528 -13.98 25.75 3.78
C LEU A 528 -13.62 27.16 4.27
N ASP A 529 -14.55 28.11 4.22
CA ASP A 529 -14.39 29.43 4.80
C ASP A 529 -14.30 29.33 6.33
N GLY A 530 -13.26 29.93 6.91
CA GLY A 530 -12.95 29.78 8.33
C GLY A 530 -12.29 28.46 8.77
N VAL A 531 -12.05 27.49 7.86
CA VAL A 531 -11.29 26.28 8.21
C VAL A 531 -9.80 26.64 8.38
N HIS A 532 -9.39 26.73 9.64
CA HIS A 532 -8.00 26.99 10.03
C HIS A 532 -7.26 25.71 10.37
N VAL A 533 -6.04 25.57 9.85
CA VAL A 533 -5.21 24.39 10.03
C VAL A 533 -3.97 24.80 10.82
N GLY A 534 -4.09 24.79 12.15
CA GLY A 534 -3.09 25.39 13.04
C GLY A 534 -3.07 26.92 12.97
N ALA A 535 -1.97 27.56 13.41
CA ALA A 535 -1.93 29.01 13.62
C ALA A 535 -2.07 29.88 12.36
N ASP A 536 -1.51 29.44 11.21
CA ASP A 536 -1.49 30.20 9.95
C ASP A 536 -1.94 29.35 8.73
N GLY A 537 -2.47 28.14 8.98
CA GLY A 537 -2.89 27.24 7.91
C GLY A 537 -4.36 27.43 7.54
N PHE A 538 -4.72 26.92 6.36
CA PHE A 538 -6.06 27.01 5.81
C PHE A 538 -6.39 25.77 4.99
N ALA A 539 -7.65 25.61 4.58
CA ALA A 539 -8.06 24.59 3.63
C ALA A 539 -8.41 25.21 2.26
N PHE A 540 -8.25 24.43 1.20
CA PHE A 540 -8.70 24.81 -0.14
C PHE A 540 -9.16 23.59 -0.94
N ALA A 541 -9.92 23.80 -2.02
CA ALA A 541 -10.44 22.72 -2.86
C ALA A 541 -10.14 22.95 -4.34
N ILE A 542 -9.86 21.85 -5.04
CA ILE A 542 -9.64 21.81 -6.49
C ILE A 542 -10.71 20.93 -7.14
N ASP A 543 -11.37 21.45 -8.17
CA ASP A 543 -12.36 20.71 -8.95
C ASP A 543 -11.69 19.62 -9.79
N LYS A 544 -12.21 18.39 -9.72
CA LYS A 544 -11.66 17.26 -10.47
C LYS A 544 -11.91 17.34 -11.97
N SER A 545 -13.00 17.98 -12.38
CA SER A 545 -13.44 18.00 -13.77
C SER A 545 -12.54 18.85 -14.66
N ASP A 546 -12.01 19.96 -14.11
CA ASP A 546 -11.18 20.92 -14.85
C ASP A 546 -9.85 21.28 -14.19
N GLY A 547 -9.60 20.83 -12.95
CA GLY A 547 -8.35 21.08 -12.21
C GLY A 547 -8.19 22.53 -11.75
N THR A 548 -9.28 23.29 -11.62
CA THR A 548 -9.27 24.68 -11.14
C THR A 548 -9.57 24.77 -9.64
N PHE A 549 -9.13 25.86 -8.99
CA PHE A 549 -9.47 26.11 -7.60
C PHE A 549 -10.98 26.38 -7.47
N ALA A 550 -11.71 25.43 -6.88
CA ALA A 550 -13.11 25.60 -6.51
C ALA A 550 -13.25 26.57 -5.34
N TYR A 551 -12.32 26.50 -4.38
CA TYR A 551 -12.20 27.46 -3.27
C TYR A 551 -10.73 27.69 -2.91
N TYR A 552 -10.39 28.92 -2.53
CA TYR A 552 -9.09 29.33 -1.99
C TYR A 552 -9.29 30.65 -1.20
N PRO A 553 -8.63 30.87 -0.04
CA PRO A 553 -8.89 32.05 0.79
C PRO A 553 -8.67 33.41 0.10
N ASP A 554 -7.70 33.48 -0.82
CA ASP A 554 -7.59 34.60 -1.74
C ASP A 554 -8.52 34.41 -2.94
N ALA A 555 -9.60 35.18 -2.97
CA ALA A 555 -10.61 35.18 -4.04
C ALA A 555 -10.02 35.37 -5.45
N ASN A 556 -8.82 35.97 -5.59
CA ASN A 556 -8.17 36.09 -6.90
C ASN A 556 -7.63 34.76 -7.46
N THR A 557 -7.56 33.71 -6.64
CA THR A 557 -7.02 32.39 -7.01
C THR A 557 -8.12 31.42 -7.44
N VAL A 558 -9.35 31.64 -6.99
CA VAL A 558 -10.54 30.87 -7.36
C VAL A 558 -10.76 30.90 -8.88
N GLY A 559 -11.05 29.74 -9.48
CA GLY A 559 -11.27 29.55 -10.92
C GLY A 559 -10.01 29.54 -11.79
N LYS A 560 -8.81 29.70 -11.20
CA LYS A 560 -7.53 29.48 -11.94
C LYS A 560 -7.15 28.01 -11.90
N ALA A 561 -6.51 27.53 -12.96
CA ALA A 561 -5.96 26.17 -13.01
C ALA A 561 -4.84 26.01 -11.97
N ALA A 562 -4.89 24.95 -11.17
CA ALA A 562 -3.90 24.68 -10.12
C ALA A 562 -2.46 24.61 -10.65
N THR A 563 -2.30 24.06 -11.85
CA THR A 563 -1.00 23.98 -12.54
C THR A 563 -0.45 25.33 -12.97
N ALA A 564 -1.31 26.31 -13.26
CA ALA A 564 -0.90 27.68 -13.56
C ALA A 564 -0.43 28.45 -12.31
N CYS A 565 -0.93 28.06 -11.14
CA CYS A 565 -0.56 28.64 -9.85
C CYS A 565 0.66 27.98 -9.19
N GLY A 566 1.25 26.94 -9.80
CA GLY A 566 2.52 26.33 -9.36
C GLY A 566 2.42 24.87 -8.90
N MET A 567 1.21 24.29 -8.84
CA MET A 567 1.04 22.87 -8.54
C MET A 567 1.38 22.00 -9.75
N THR A 568 1.64 20.72 -9.52
CA THR A 568 1.93 19.73 -10.57
C THR A 568 0.82 18.68 -10.64
N GLU A 569 0.64 18.03 -11.78
CA GLU A 569 -0.39 16.98 -11.94
C GLU A 569 -0.22 15.84 -10.94
N ASN A 570 1.02 15.50 -10.55
CA ASN A 570 1.30 14.48 -9.54
C ASN A 570 0.91 14.88 -8.10
N GLN A 571 0.50 16.13 -7.89
CA GLN A 571 0.00 16.63 -6.61
C GLN A 571 -1.53 16.61 -6.55
N LEU A 572 -2.22 16.41 -7.69
CA LEU A 572 -3.68 16.32 -7.82
C LEU A 572 -4.14 14.86 -7.68
N ILE A 573 -3.87 14.26 -6.52
CA ILE A 573 -4.18 12.87 -6.22
C ILE A 573 -4.76 12.76 -4.81
N ASP A 574 -5.48 11.68 -4.54
CA ASP A 574 -5.87 11.33 -3.17
C ASP A 574 -4.66 10.98 -2.30
N GLY A 575 -4.74 11.30 -1.00
CA GLY A 575 -3.69 10.99 -0.02
C GLY A 575 -2.34 11.65 -0.29
N TYR A 576 -2.30 12.77 -1.02
CA TYR A 576 -1.09 13.56 -1.18
C TYR A 576 -0.67 14.07 0.20
N SER A 577 0.62 14.01 0.55
CA SER A 577 1.12 14.57 1.80
C SER A 577 2.58 15.00 1.64
N ASP A 578 2.80 16.21 1.14
CA ASP A 578 4.13 16.81 1.00
C ASP A 578 4.01 18.32 0.73
N TYR A 579 5.12 18.97 0.40
CA TYR A 579 5.14 20.38 0.04
C TYR A 579 4.50 20.66 -1.33
N ILE A 580 3.55 21.58 -1.35
CA ILE A 580 3.00 22.19 -2.56
C ILE A 580 3.49 23.63 -2.70
N THR A 581 3.39 24.18 -3.91
CA THR A 581 3.66 25.59 -4.17
C THR A 581 2.45 26.20 -4.85
N VAL A 582 1.86 27.22 -4.22
CA VAL A 582 0.71 27.96 -4.74
C VAL A 582 1.07 29.44 -4.73
N ASN A 583 0.95 30.10 -5.89
CA ASN A 583 1.27 31.52 -6.10
C ASN A 583 2.70 31.93 -5.65
N GLY A 584 3.65 30.99 -5.62
CA GLY A 584 5.03 31.24 -5.24
C GLY A 584 5.33 31.08 -3.74
N GLU A 585 4.33 30.75 -2.92
CA GLU A 585 4.50 30.37 -1.52
C GLU A 585 4.49 28.84 -1.37
N GLN A 586 5.34 28.32 -0.47
CA GLN A 586 5.43 26.90 -0.18
C GLN A 586 4.62 26.56 1.08
N TYR A 587 3.77 25.56 0.96
CA TYR A 587 2.97 25.03 2.06
C TYR A 587 3.19 23.54 2.17
N PHE A 588 3.15 23.01 3.40
CA PHE A 588 3.06 21.57 3.59
C PHE A 588 1.58 21.19 3.60
N ALA A 589 1.17 20.34 2.67
CA ALA A 589 -0.23 20.03 2.41
C ALA A 589 -0.51 18.54 2.51
N ALA A 590 -1.65 18.18 3.09
CA ALA A 590 -2.26 16.88 2.90
C ALA A 590 -3.53 17.00 2.04
N SER A 591 -3.88 15.96 1.29
CA SER A 591 -5.09 15.93 0.49
C SER A 591 -5.95 14.70 0.76
N ALA A 592 -7.25 14.89 0.55
CA ALA A 592 -8.22 13.81 0.47
C ALA A 592 -9.17 14.05 -0.72
N GLU A 593 -9.67 12.95 -1.25
CA GLU A 593 -10.59 12.95 -2.37
C GLU A 593 -12.06 12.88 -1.91
N THR A 594 -12.89 13.84 -2.31
CA THR A 594 -14.37 13.78 -2.18
C THR A 594 -15.01 13.26 -3.47
N SER A 595 -16.32 13.34 -3.68
CA SER A 595 -16.93 13.03 -5.00
C SER A 595 -16.37 13.94 -6.11
N ASP A 596 -16.38 15.25 -5.86
CA ASP A 596 -16.20 16.29 -6.88
C ASP A 596 -14.89 17.07 -6.75
N TYR A 597 -14.23 17.02 -5.59
CA TYR A 597 -13.07 17.84 -5.27
C TYR A 597 -11.87 17.03 -4.78
N TYR A 598 -10.67 17.55 -5.03
CA TYR A 598 -9.49 17.29 -4.21
C TYR A 598 -9.40 18.38 -3.14
N VAL A 599 -9.58 18.01 -1.88
CA VAL A 599 -9.53 18.93 -0.74
C VAL A 599 -8.14 18.89 -0.14
N TYR A 600 -7.59 20.05 0.19
CA TYR A 600 -6.26 20.18 0.78
C TYR A 600 -6.34 20.93 2.10
N ALA A 601 -5.67 20.39 3.11
CA ALA A 601 -5.35 21.10 4.34
C ALA A 601 -3.88 21.53 4.30
N VAL A 602 -3.60 22.82 4.51
CA VAL A 602 -2.24 23.36 4.42
C VAL A 602 -1.77 24.01 5.70
N GLY A 603 -0.52 23.73 6.09
CA GLY A 603 0.19 24.42 7.16
C GLY A 603 1.37 25.25 6.65
N SER A 604 1.69 26.33 7.35
CA SER A 604 2.82 27.21 7.01
C SER A 604 4.19 26.60 7.39
N ASP A 605 5.20 26.79 6.54
CA ASP A 605 6.57 26.25 6.75
C ASP A 605 7.31 26.89 7.94
N GLY A 606 6.87 28.09 8.37
CA GLY A 606 7.48 28.85 9.46
C GLY A 606 7.41 28.13 10.82
N ALA A 607 6.31 27.42 11.08
CA ALA A 607 6.12 26.67 12.32
C ALA A 607 7.12 25.50 12.45
N LEU A 608 7.44 24.83 11.34
CA LEU A 608 8.36 23.69 11.33
C LEU A 608 9.81 24.07 11.69
N MET A 609 10.28 25.22 11.22
CA MET A 609 11.66 25.66 11.45
C MET A 609 11.87 26.21 12.87
N ALA A 610 10.83 26.76 13.49
CA ALA A 610 10.85 27.27 14.85
C ALA A 610 11.17 26.17 15.89
N GLU A 611 10.71 24.94 15.65
CA GLU A 611 10.88 23.81 16.58
C GLU A 611 12.27 23.16 16.49
N ARG A 612 12.84 23.04 15.29
CA ARG A 612 14.05 22.23 15.01
C ARG A 612 15.36 22.95 15.38
N VAL A 613 15.44 24.23 15.06
CA VAL A 613 16.71 24.99 15.14
C VAL A 613 17.21 25.13 16.59
N PRO A 614 16.39 25.52 17.58
CA PRO A 614 16.84 25.67 18.97
C PRO A 614 17.35 24.35 19.57
N LEU A 615 16.65 23.24 19.29
CA LEU A 615 17.02 21.93 19.80
C LEU A 615 18.29 21.39 19.14
N THR A 616 18.43 21.52 17.81
CA THR A 616 19.68 21.17 17.12
C THR A 616 20.87 21.97 17.68
N ILE A 617 20.71 23.29 17.89
CA ILE A 617 21.77 24.13 18.46
C ILE A 617 22.12 23.71 19.88
N ALA A 618 21.13 23.41 20.72
CA ALA A 618 21.36 22.96 22.08
C ALA A 618 22.04 21.59 22.15
N THR A 619 21.56 20.61 21.35
CA THR A 619 22.19 19.28 21.23
C THR A 619 23.66 19.41 20.79
N ALA A 620 23.95 20.28 19.82
CA ALA A 620 25.31 20.57 19.37
C ALA A 620 26.14 21.22 20.49
N GLY A 621 25.61 22.23 21.18
CA GLY A 621 26.30 22.89 22.29
C GLY A 621 26.71 21.91 23.39
N ILE A 622 25.77 21.06 23.84
CA ILE A 622 26.03 20.06 24.88
C ILE A 622 27.03 19.01 24.37
N ALA A 623 26.86 18.52 23.14
CA ALA A 623 27.75 17.52 22.57
C ALA A 623 29.20 18.02 22.46
N LEU A 624 29.39 19.29 22.08
CA LEU A 624 30.70 19.92 22.01
C LEU A 624 31.37 19.99 23.38
N VAL A 625 30.65 20.40 24.42
CA VAL A 625 31.16 20.47 25.79
C VAL A 625 31.55 19.07 26.29
N CYS A 626 30.69 18.07 26.12
CA CYS A 626 30.96 16.70 26.52
C CYS A 626 32.18 16.11 25.79
N LEU A 627 32.25 16.27 24.47
CA LEU A 627 33.39 15.79 23.68
C LEU A 627 34.69 16.52 24.04
N ALA A 628 34.63 17.82 24.37
CA ALA A 628 35.79 18.58 24.83
C ALA A 628 36.30 18.09 26.19
N VAL A 629 35.40 17.76 27.13
CA VAL A 629 35.77 17.18 28.44
C VAL A 629 36.46 15.82 28.26
N ILE A 630 35.88 14.93 27.46
CA ILE A 630 36.47 13.61 27.17
C ILE A 630 37.81 13.77 26.46
N PHE A 631 37.91 14.68 25.48
CA PHE A 631 39.15 14.99 24.77
C PHE A 631 40.25 15.49 25.72
N CYS A 632 39.91 16.40 26.64
CA CYS A 632 40.84 16.92 27.65
C CYS A 632 41.36 15.78 28.54
N LEU A 633 40.48 14.90 29.03
CA LEU A 633 40.86 13.74 29.84
C LEU A 633 41.77 12.74 29.09
N MET A 634 41.56 12.57 27.78
CA MET A 634 42.43 11.72 26.96
C MET A 634 43.84 12.33 26.81
N VAL A 635 43.91 13.61 26.46
CA VAL A 635 45.15 14.29 26.04
C VAL A 635 46.05 14.68 27.22
N VAL A 636 45.46 15.02 28.37
CA VAL A 636 46.18 15.54 29.54
C VAL A 636 46.68 14.39 30.42
N GLU A 637 47.95 14.48 30.85
CA GLU A 637 48.57 13.54 31.79
C GLU A 637 49.23 14.25 32.98
N PRO A 638 49.04 13.76 34.21
CA PRO A 638 49.81 14.22 35.36
C PRO A 638 51.28 13.77 35.23
N LYS A 639 52.20 14.65 35.60
CA LYS A 639 53.64 14.38 35.55
C LYS A 639 54.00 13.17 36.43
N PRO A 640 54.77 12.18 35.95
CA PRO A 640 55.24 11.11 36.81
C PRO A 640 56.15 11.68 37.91
N GLY A 641 55.96 11.21 39.14
CA GLY A 641 56.85 11.51 40.27
C GLY A 641 58.25 10.96 40.00
N ALA A 642 59.26 11.63 40.54
CA ALA A 642 60.69 11.39 40.26
C ALA A 642 61.21 9.98 40.64
N ASP A 643 60.40 9.12 41.27
CA ASP A 643 60.85 7.83 41.81
C ASP A 643 60.53 6.60 40.94
N GLN A 644 60.04 6.78 39.70
CA GLN A 644 59.75 5.66 38.78
C GLN A 644 60.70 5.58 37.57
N ALA A 645 61.79 6.35 37.57
CA ALA A 645 62.78 6.36 36.49
C ALA A 645 63.78 5.18 36.51
N VAL A 646 63.58 4.16 37.36
CA VAL A 646 64.53 3.05 37.48
C VAL A 646 63.81 1.70 37.56
N ALA A 647 63.21 1.24 36.47
CA ALA A 647 62.96 -0.18 36.23
C ALA A 647 62.41 -0.43 34.81
N SER A 648 63.32 -0.60 33.83
CA SER A 648 63.27 -1.62 32.77
C SER A 648 64.11 -1.20 31.55
N ALA A 649 65.42 -1.08 31.75
CA ALA A 649 66.37 -1.33 30.68
C ALA A 649 66.39 -2.85 30.42
N ARG A 650 65.52 -3.34 29.55
CA ARG A 650 65.74 -4.60 28.82
C ARG A 650 65.55 -4.34 27.34
N LYS A 651 66.69 -4.24 26.66
CA LYS A 651 66.79 -4.26 25.20
C LYS A 651 66.60 -5.71 24.79
N GLU A 652 65.36 -6.13 24.56
CA GLU A 652 65.09 -7.35 23.80
C GLU A 652 65.29 -7.01 22.32
N SER A 653 66.23 -7.70 21.68
CA SER A 653 66.38 -7.76 20.24
C SER A 653 65.17 -8.51 19.68
N ASP A 654 64.19 -7.78 19.17
CA ASP A 654 63.09 -8.37 18.40
C ASP A 654 63.31 -8.01 16.94
N ASP A 655 64.01 -8.90 16.25
CA ASP A 655 64.15 -8.91 14.80
C ASP A 655 62.80 -9.43 14.26
N ASP A 656 61.83 -8.53 14.05
CA ASP A 656 60.54 -8.87 13.44
C ASP A 656 60.79 -9.27 11.98
N PRO A 657 60.64 -10.55 11.58
CA PRO A 657 61.04 -11.06 10.27
C PRO A 657 60.15 -10.55 9.10
N ARG A 658 59.33 -9.52 9.32
CA ARG A 658 58.32 -9.01 8.38
C ARG A 658 58.56 -7.59 7.85
N MET A 659 59.51 -6.85 8.44
CA MET A 659 59.79 -5.45 8.11
C MET A 659 61.17 -5.29 7.48
N VAL A 660 61.26 -4.70 6.29
CA VAL A 660 62.53 -4.40 5.61
C VAL A 660 62.69 -2.89 5.50
N ASP A 661 63.85 -2.38 5.91
CA ASP A 661 64.23 -0.98 5.71
C ASP A 661 64.56 -0.74 4.23
N VAL A 662 63.79 0.15 3.60
CA VAL A 662 64.05 0.61 2.22
C VAL A 662 64.41 2.09 2.26
N THR A 663 65.60 2.39 1.75
CA THR A 663 66.13 3.76 1.72
C THR A 663 65.90 4.37 0.35
N VAL A 664 65.08 5.42 0.28
CA VAL A 664 64.88 6.21 -0.94
C VAL A 664 65.20 7.67 -0.63
N GLY A 665 66.18 8.24 -1.34
CA GLY A 665 66.56 9.66 -1.18
C GLY A 665 67.09 10.03 0.21
N GLY A 666 67.87 9.15 0.85
CA GLY A 666 68.49 9.43 2.16
C GLY A 666 67.54 9.33 3.36
N ARG A 667 66.28 8.92 3.16
CA ARG A 667 65.35 8.56 4.24
C ARG A 667 65.12 7.05 4.22
N THR A 668 65.40 6.38 5.34
CA THR A 668 65.04 4.98 5.58
C THR A 668 63.57 4.91 6.01
N MET A 669 62.77 4.16 5.26
CA MET A 669 61.39 3.82 5.65
C MET A 669 61.30 2.31 5.86
N LYS A 670 60.74 1.89 7.01
CA LYS A 670 60.38 0.50 7.25
C LYS A 670 59.16 0.14 6.39
N THR A 671 59.29 -0.86 5.53
CA THR A 671 58.20 -1.35 4.67
C THR A 671 58.03 -2.85 4.81
N GLU A 672 56.78 -3.33 4.84
CA GLU A 672 56.48 -4.76 4.93
C GLU A 672 56.87 -5.53 3.65
N SER A 673 57.30 -6.78 3.82
CA SER A 673 57.51 -7.74 2.73
C SER A 673 56.22 -7.96 1.90
N ALA A 674 56.32 -7.95 0.57
CA ALA A 674 55.19 -8.09 -0.36
C ALA A 674 54.33 -9.35 -0.16
N ALA A 675 54.86 -10.39 0.50
CA ALA A 675 54.15 -11.64 0.79
C ALA A 675 53.05 -11.52 1.87
N SER A 676 53.11 -10.53 2.77
CA SER A 676 52.09 -10.35 3.83
C SER A 676 50.79 -9.73 3.31
N ARG A 677 50.81 -9.03 2.16
CA ARG A 677 49.64 -8.35 1.59
C ARG A 677 48.60 -9.29 0.97
N TRP A 678 48.97 -10.53 0.66
CA TRP A 678 48.12 -11.48 -0.08
C TRP A 678 47.42 -12.53 0.79
N LEU A 679 47.86 -12.72 2.03
CA LEU A 679 47.27 -13.69 2.96
C LEU A 679 46.22 -13.00 3.83
N ASN A 680 44.95 -13.22 3.48
CA ASN A 680 43.76 -12.79 4.21
C ASN A 680 43.63 -13.56 5.55
N ARG A 681 44.62 -13.46 6.44
CA ARG A 681 44.54 -13.96 7.83
C ARG A 681 44.12 -12.82 8.74
N ALA A 682 43.03 -13.02 9.46
CA ALA A 682 42.63 -12.13 10.55
C ALA A 682 43.80 -12.02 11.54
N PHE A 683 44.32 -10.80 11.73
CA PHE A 683 45.31 -10.52 12.77
C PHE A 683 44.74 -10.93 14.14
N SER A 684 45.60 -11.48 15.01
CA SER A 684 45.22 -11.70 16.40
C SER A 684 44.92 -10.34 17.06
N TRP A 685 43.95 -10.28 17.97
CA TRP A 685 43.50 -9.01 18.61
C TRP A 685 44.65 -8.21 19.25
N ASP A 686 45.72 -8.90 19.65
CA ASP A 686 46.89 -8.28 20.27
C ASP A 686 47.83 -7.59 19.28
N GLU A 687 47.85 -8.02 18.02
CA GLU A 687 48.68 -7.50 16.93
C GLU A 687 48.04 -6.35 16.13
N MET A 688 46.73 -6.13 16.29
CA MET A 688 46.01 -5.07 15.59
C MET A 688 46.40 -3.67 16.08
N THR A 689 46.50 -2.69 15.18
CA THR A 689 46.68 -1.29 15.58
C THR A 689 45.43 -0.76 16.31
N PRO A 690 45.52 0.32 17.12
CA PRO A 690 44.35 0.92 17.77
C PRO A 690 43.22 1.26 16.79
N GLU A 691 43.55 1.71 15.57
CA GLU A 691 42.57 1.99 14.51
C GLU A 691 41.87 0.71 14.02
N GLN A 692 42.62 -0.38 13.84
CA GLN A 692 42.06 -1.67 13.42
C GLN A 692 41.19 -2.30 14.51
N LYS A 693 41.57 -2.15 15.80
CA LYS A 693 40.74 -2.58 16.93
C LYS A 693 39.43 -1.80 16.98
N LEU A 694 39.49 -0.46 16.90
CA LEU A 694 38.30 0.38 16.82
C LEU A 694 37.42 0.01 15.62
N GLY A 695 38.00 -0.15 14.43
CA GLY A 695 37.26 -0.53 13.23
C GLY A 695 36.64 -1.94 13.29
N THR A 696 37.17 -2.83 14.12
CA THR A 696 36.57 -4.16 14.36
C THR A 696 35.41 -4.06 15.34
N VAL A 697 35.56 -3.28 16.42
CA VAL A 697 34.48 -3.01 17.37
C VAL A 697 33.32 -2.28 16.70
N LEU A 698 33.60 -1.23 15.92
CA LEU A 698 32.60 -0.48 15.18
C LEU A 698 31.84 -1.38 14.19
N ARG A 699 32.52 -2.28 13.47
CA ARG A 699 31.85 -3.25 12.58
C ARG A 699 30.92 -4.19 13.34
N TRP A 700 31.33 -4.66 14.52
CA TRP A 700 30.48 -5.48 15.37
C TRP A 700 29.27 -4.70 15.90
N LEU A 701 29.48 -3.48 16.40
CA LEU A 701 28.41 -2.59 16.86
C LEU A 701 27.43 -2.26 15.74
N MET A 702 27.92 -1.92 14.55
CA MET A 702 27.08 -1.70 13.36
C MET A 702 26.29 -2.95 13.00
N GLY A 703 26.91 -4.14 13.06
CA GLY A 703 26.22 -5.40 12.83
C GLY A 703 25.09 -5.64 13.83
N VAL A 704 25.33 -5.39 15.12
CA VAL A 704 24.31 -5.47 16.17
C VAL A 704 23.20 -4.44 15.93
N ALA A 705 23.55 -3.19 15.61
CA ALA A 705 22.58 -2.14 15.32
C ALA A 705 21.68 -2.51 14.13
N VAL A 706 22.25 -3.03 13.03
CA VAL A 706 21.49 -3.50 11.86
C VAL A 706 20.55 -4.65 12.22
N ILE A 707 20.96 -5.57 13.11
CA ILE A 707 20.10 -6.65 13.61
C ILE A 707 18.97 -6.09 14.49
N LEU A 708 19.26 -5.11 15.35
CA LEU A 708 18.24 -4.46 16.18
C LEU A 708 17.21 -3.71 15.33
N VAL A 709 17.64 -2.96 14.31
CA VAL A 709 16.74 -2.31 13.34
C VAL A 709 15.92 -3.35 12.60
N CYS A 710 16.53 -4.45 12.15
CA CYS A 710 15.80 -5.52 11.49
C CYS A 710 14.73 -6.15 12.41
N LEU A 711 15.05 -6.37 13.69
CA LEU A 711 14.08 -6.85 14.68
C LEU A 711 12.95 -5.84 14.89
N ALA A 712 13.29 -4.55 14.98
CA ALA A 712 12.31 -3.47 15.09
C ALA A 712 11.32 -3.46 13.92
N VAL A 713 11.82 -3.62 12.69
CA VAL A 713 10.99 -3.67 11.48
C VAL A 713 10.14 -4.95 11.39
N ILE A 714 10.70 -6.11 11.74
CA ILE A 714 9.96 -7.39 11.69
C ILE A 714 8.84 -7.43 12.74
N PHE A 715 9.10 -6.90 13.94
CA PHE A 715 8.15 -6.85 15.03
C PHE A 715 7.53 -5.44 15.15
N LYS A 716 7.27 -4.79 14.00
CA LYS A 716 6.82 -3.39 13.97
C LYS A 716 5.57 -3.18 14.83
N ASP A 717 4.59 -4.08 14.77
CA ASP A 717 3.31 -3.92 15.49
C ASP A 717 3.43 -4.16 17.01
N ALA A 718 4.51 -4.84 17.46
CA ALA A 718 4.76 -5.08 18.88
C ALA A 718 5.71 -4.04 19.50
N ILE A 719 6.57 -3.43 18.68
CA ILE A 719 7.58 -2.47 19.11
C ILE A 719 7.11 -1.04 18.91
N PHE A 720 6.38 -0.79 17.83
CA PHE A 720 5.83 0.49 17.49
C PHE A 720 4.29 0.37 17.49
N GLY A 721 3.61 1.27 18.18
CA GLY A 721 2.14 1.34 18.10
C GLY A 721 1.67 1.57 16.66
N THR A 722 0.39 1.30 16.40
CA THR A 722 -0.27 1.58 15.10
C THR A 722 -0.03 3.00 14.62
N ASP A 723 0.02 3.94 15.56
CA ASP A 723 0.07 5.38 15.30
C ASP A 723 1.51 5.93 15.34
N SER A 724 2.49 5.03 15.36
CA SER A 724 3.88 5.43 15.35
C SER A 724 4.34 5.91 13.97
N ILE A 725 5.21 6.90 13.98
CA ILE A 725 5.89 7.44 12.80
C ILE A 725 6.62 6.34 12.01
N PHE A 726 7.21 5.36 12.70
CA PHE A 726 7.88 4.24 12.03
C PHE A 726 6.88 3.26 11.41
N ALA A 727 5.70 3.05 11.99
CA ALA A 727 4.63 2.30 11.35
C ALA A 727 4.10 3.03 10.12
N TYR A 728 3.90 4.35 10.18
CA TYR A 728 3.54 5.18 9.02
C TYR A 728 4.57 5.06 7.88
N ILE A 729 5.86 5.22 8.19
CA ILE A 729 6.95 5.12 7.19
C ILE A 729 7.02 3.70 6.59
N LEU A 730 6.86 2.65 7.40
CA LEU A 730 6.89 1.26 6.93
C LEU A 730 5.58 0.84 6.22
N GLY A 731 4.47 1.52 6.51
CA GLY A 731 3.17 1.30 5.87
C GLY A 731 3.13 1.78 4.43
N GLY A 732 3.93 2.80 4.11
CA GLY A 732 4.07 3.30 2.73
C GLY A 732 2.94 4.25 2.29
N SER A 733 2.18 4.79 3.24
CA SER A 733 1.12 5.78 3.03
C SER A 733 1.63 7.21 2.76
N TRP A 734 2.91 7.36 2.42
CA TRP A 734 3.56 8.64 2.13
C TRP A 734 3.98 8.70 0.66
N GLN A 735 4.12 9.93 0.13
CA GLN A 735 4.45 10.12 -1.29
C GLN A 735 5.85 9.61 -1.63
N HIS A 736 5.92 8.69 -2.60
CA HIS A 736 7.19 8.17 -3.10
C HIS A 736 7.93 9.25 -3.90
N GLY A 737 9.18 9.53 -3.52
CA GLY A 737 9.96 10.66 -4.03
C GLY A 737 11.27 10.84 -3.25
N PRO A 738 12.10 11.85 -3.60
CA PRO A 738 13.34 12.15 -2.89
C PRO A 738 13.08 12.85 -1.53
N ASN A 739 12.34 12.17 -0.66
CA ASN A 739 11.87 12.69 0.62
C ASN A 739 12.57 11.99 1.80
N ILE A 740 12.51 12.62 2.97
CA ILE A 740 13.15 12.07 4.18
C ILE A 740 12.52 10.72 4.61
N PHE A 741 11.22 10.53 4.35
CA PHE A 741 10.54 9.26 4.56
C PHE A 741 11.10 8.16 3.67
N ALA A 742 11.32 8.44 2.37
CA ALA A 742 11.93 7.51 1.42
C ALA A 742 13.33 7.08 1.83
N ILE A 743 14.16 8.02 2.29
CA ILE A 743 15.51 7.73 2.78
C ILE A 743 15.45 6.81 4.02
N THR A 744 14.54 7.10 4.96
CA THR A 744 14.36 6.31 6.18
C THR A 744 13.85 4.90 5.87
N ALA A 745 12.80 4.78 5.06
CA ALA A 745 12.26 3.49 4.59
C ALA A 745 13.31 2.68 3.80
N SER A 746 14.10 3.34 2.96
CA SER A 746 15.21 2.72 2.23
C SER A 746 16.30 2.20 3.17
N LEU A 747 16.67 2.96 4.20
CA LEU A 747 17.65 2.53 5.20
C LEU A 747 17.14 1.33 6.00
N MET A 748 15.88 1.34 6.44
CA MET A 748 15.25 0.27 7.21
C MET A 748 15.11 -1.02 6.38
N SER A 749 14.56 -0.93 5.18
CA SER A 749 14.45 -2.06 4.25
C SER A 749 15.82 -2.62 3.87
N ALA A 750 16.84 -1.77 3.66
CA ALA A 750 18.20 -2.20 3.43
C ALA A 750 18.76 -2.99 4.64
N CYS A 751 18.47 -2.58 5.87
CA CYS A 751 18.88 -3.33 7.06
C CYS A 751 18.28 -4.74 7.06
N VAL A 752 16.98 -4.87 6.78
CA VAL A 752 16.28 -6.17 6.72
C VAL A 752 16.82 -7.05 5.58
N ILE A 753 16.99 -6.50 4.37
CA ILE A 753 17.50 -7.27 3.24
C ILE A 753 18.94 -7.74 3.51
N MET A 754 19.79 -6.91 4.12
CA MET A 754 21.15 -7.31 4.49
C MET A 754 21.19 -8.39 5.58
N THR A 755 20.36 -8.30 6.62
CA THR A 755 20.30 -9.34 7.66
C THR A 755 19.82 -10.66 7.11
N VAL A 756 18.73 -10.67 6.33
CA VAL A 756 18.22 -11.89 5.69
C VAL A 756 19.26 -12.49 4.74
N ALA A 757 19.90 -11.67 3.91
CA ALA A 757 20.94 -12.13 2.99
C ALA A 757 22.15 -12.71 3.73
N THR A 758 22.57 -12.11 4.85
CA THR A 758 23.69 -12.63 5.65
C THR A 758 23.34 -13.93 6.39
N ILE A 759 22.10 -14.07 6.87
CA ILE A 759 21.58 -15.32 7.44
C ILE A 759 21.60 -16.42 6.39
N LEU A 760 21.05 -16.17 5.20
CA LEU A 760 21.06 -17.14 4.08
C LEU A 760 22.49 -17.54 3.70
N GLN A 761 23.41 -16.58 3.57
CA GLN A 761 24.82 -16.87 3.30
C GLN A 761 25.47 -17.74 4.39
N LYS A 762 25.16 -17.46 5.67
CA LYS A 762 25.65 -18.26 6.78
C LYS A 762 25.10 -19.69 6.73
N ILE A 763 23.82 -19.86 6.39
CA ILE A 763 23.21 -21.18 6.18
C ILE A 763 23.92 -21.94 5.06
N PHE A 764 24.15 -21.32 3.89
CA PHE A 764 24.90 -21.96 2.80
C PHE A 764 26.33 -22.33 3.22
N MET A 765 27.00 -21.48 4.00
CA MET A 765 28.34 -21.74 4.50
C MET A 765 28.38 -22.83 5.58
N LEU A 766 27.32 -23.00 6.37
CA LEU A 766 27.17 -24.11 7.33
C LEU A 766 26.94 -25.44 6.59
N ILE A 767 26.06 -25.45 5.59
CA ILE A 767 25.84 -26.61 4.73
C ILE A 767 27.15 -27.00 4.03
N ALA A 768 27.93 -26.02 3.56
CA ALA A 768 29.23 -26.26 2.93
C ALA A 768 30.20 -27.07 3.81
N GLN A 769 30.11 -26.98 5.14
CA GLN A 769 30.97 -27.73 6.05
C GLN A 769 30.62 -29.23 6.12
N VAL A 770 29.40 -29.60 5.72
CA VAL A 770 28.88 -30.97 5.77
C VAL A 770 29.06 -31.70 4.43
N VAL A 771 29.26 -30.97 3.33
CA VAL A 771 29.39 -31.54 1.98
C VAL A 771 30.86 -31.72 1.57
N GLU A 772 31.12 -32.69 0.70
CA GLU A 772 32.44 -32.90 0.09
C GLU A 772 32.98 -31.67 -0.67
N ALA A 773 34.27 -31.69 -1.03
CA ALA A 773 34.98 -30.56 -1.64
C ALA A 773 34.27 -29.91 -2.85
N ARG A 774 33.54 -30.68 -3.66
CA ARG A 774 32.72 -30.15 -4.77
C ARG A 774 31.46 -29.41 -4.30
N GLY A 775 30.84 -29.86 -3.22
CA GLY A 775 29.69 -29.18 -2.62
C GLY A 775 30.08 -27.86 -1.95
N VAL A 776 31.27 -27.77 -1.35
CA VAL A 776 31.81 -26.50 -0.82
C VAL A 776 31.85 -25.42 -1.91
N THR A 777 32.33 -25.76 -3.11
CA THR A 777 32.37 -24.83 -4.23
C THR A 777 30.98 -24.43 -4.71
N MET A 778 30.01 -25.36 -4.75
CA MET A 778 28.62 -25.02 -5.11
C MET A 778 27.94 -24.13 -4.07
N CYS A 779 28.10 -24.42 -2.78
CA CYS A 779 27.55 -23.59 -1.70
C CYS A 779 28.15 -22.18 -1.69
N ARG A 780 29.44 -22.02 -2.00
CA ARG A 780 30.07 -20.70 -2.15
C ARG A 780 29.49 -19.93 -3.34
N LEU A 781 29.30 -20.59 -4.48
CA LEU A 781 28.67 -19.96 -5.64
C LEU A 781 27.22 -19.55 -5.35
N ALA A 782 26.44 -20.42 -4.69
CA ALA A 782 25.07 -20.10 -4.26
C ALA A 782 25.03 -18.91 -3.29
N ALA A 783 25.93 -18.87 -2.30
CA ALA A 783 26.04 -17.73 -1.38
C ALA A 783 26.38 -16.43 -2.11
N SER A 784 27.25 -16.48 -3.13
CA SER A 784 27.53 -15.32 -3.99
C SER A 784 26.31 -14.88 -4.79
N ILE A 785 25.55 -15.81 -5.37
CA ILE A 785 24.32 -15.50 -6.11
C ILE A 785 23.32 -14.79 -5.20
N VAL A 786 23.07 -15.32 -4.00
CA VAL A 786 22.18 -14.69 -3.01
C VAL A 786 22.65 -13.29 -2.64
N LYS A 787 23.96 -13.09 -2.45
CA LYS A 787 24.53 -11.76 -2.17
C LYS A 787 24.20 -10.75 -3.27
N TYR A 788 24.46 -11.11 -4.53
CA TYR A 788 24.24 -10.20 -5.66
C TYR A 788 22.75 -9.99 -5.93
N ALA A 789 21.93 -11.04 -5.81
CA ALA A 789 20.48 -10.93 -5.93
C ALA A 789 19.88 -9.98 -4.88
N ALA A 790 20.29 -10.12 -3.60
CA ALA A 790 19.86 -9.22 -2.53
C ALA A 790 20.32 -7.78 -2.76
N MET A 791 21.54 -7.56 -3.27
CA MET A 791 22.05 -6.22 -3.57
C MET A 791 21.28 -5.56 -4.72
N ILE A 792 20.97 -6.30 -5.79
CA ILE A 792 20.15 -5.80 -6.90
C ILE A 792 18.72 -5.54 -6.44
N GLY A 793 18.10 -6.46 -5.71
CA GLY A 793 16.76 -6.29 -5.16
C GLY A 793 16.64 -5.07 -4.24
N MET A 794 17.63 -4.85 -3.37
CA MET A 794 17.71 -3.66 -2.53
C MET A 794 17.80 -2.38 -3.36
N LEU A 795 18.66 -2.35 -4.40
CA LEU A 795 18.77 -1.19 -5.28
C LEU A 795 17.44 -0.86 -5.96
N TYR A 796 16.73 -1.87 -6.48
CA TYR A 796 15.41 -1.70 -7.06
C TYR A 796 14.40 -1.16 -6.05
N TRP A 797 14.38 -1.72 -4.84
CA TRP A 797 13.46 -1.29 -3.78
C TRP A 797 13.70 0.17 -3.39
N CYS A 798 14.96 0.58 -3.19
CA CYS A 798 15.29 1.96 -2.88
C CYS A 798 14.92 2.92 -4.02
N LEU A 799 15.13 2.52 -5.28
CA LEU A 799 14.74 3.33 -6.44
C LEU A 799 13.21 3.51 -6.52
N ALA A 800 12.43 2.47 -6.21
CA ALA A 800 10.98 2.56 -6.14
C ALA A 800 10.51 3.57 -5.08
N LEU A 801 11.08 3.48 -3.86
CA LEU A 801 10.78 4.42 -2.77
C LEU A 801 11.15 5.87 -3.10
N LEU A 802 12.17 6.08 -3.93
CA LEU A 802 12.59 7.39 -4.43
C LEU A 802 11.73 7.92 -5.58
N GLY A 803 10.66 7.21 -5.96
CA GLY A 803 9.74 7.63 -7.04
C GLY A 803 10.25 7.34 -8.45
N VAL A 804 11.30 6.52 -8.61
CA VAL A 804 11.76 6.09 -9.94
C VAL A 804 10.84 4.98 -10.46
N ASP A 805 10.41 5.11 -11.72
CA ASP A 805 9.63 4.05 -12.38
C ASP A 805 10.48 2.79 -12.58
N THR A 806 10.35 1.87 -11.62
CA THR A 806 11.04 0.59 -11.64
C THR A 806 10.49 -0.36 -12.70
N ALA A 807 9.27 -0.15 -13.22
CA ALA A 807 8.73 -0.97 -14.29
C ALA A 807 9.54 -0.77 -15.59
N THR A 808 9.89 0.46 -15.92
CA THR A 808 10.75 0.79 -17.07
C THR A 808 12.17 0.21 -16.91
N LEU A 809 12.74 0.30 -15.69
CA LEU A 809 14.03 -0.33 -15.38
C LEU A 809 13.97 -1.86 -15.52
N LEU A 810 12.93 -2.49 -14.98
CA LEU A 810 12.73 -3.94 -15.04
C LEU A 810 12.53 -4.41 -16.49
N ALA A 811 11.82 -3.64 -17.32
CA ALA A 811 11.68 -3.90 -18.75
C ALA A 811 13.05 -3.93 -19.44
N SER A 812 13.95 -2.98 -19.13
CA SER A 812 15.32 -2.96 -19.66
C SER A 812 16.18 -4.12 -19.14
N ALA A 813 16.05 -4.49 -17.86
CA ALA A 813 16.73 -5.65 -17.27
C ALA A 813 16.25 -6.98 -17.87
N GLY A 814 15.06 -7.00 -18.46
CA GLY A 814 14.55 -8.11 -19.27
C GLY A 814 15.51 -8.51 -20.40
N LEU A 815 16.17 -7.56 -21.06
CA LEU A 815 17.15 -7.85 -22.12
C LEU A 815 18.39 -8.59 -21.60
N LEU A 816 18.92 -8.17 -20.45
CA LEU A 816 20.05 -8.86 -19.80
C LEU A 816 19.64 -10.26 -19.34
N THR A 817 18.43 -10.38 -18.79
CA THR A 817 17.85 -11.67 -18.40
C THR A 817 17.73 -12.61 -19.60
N LEU A 818 17.24 -12.13 -20.75
CA LEU A 818 17.17 -12.90 -21.99
C LEU A 818 18.55 -13.38 -22.44
N ALA A 819 19.58 -12.53 -22.38
CA ALA A 819 20.94 -12.93 -22.72
C ALA A 819 21.46 -14.08 -21.82
N ILE A 820 21.21 -13.99 -20.50
CA ILE A 820 21.57 -15.05 -19.54
C ILE A 820 20.78 -16.34 -19.83
N SER A 821 19.47 -16.24 -20.09
CA SER A 821 18.61 -17.39 -20.42
C SER A 821 19.05 -18.08 -21.71
N LEU A 822 19.43 -17.33 -22.74
CA LEU A 822 19.96 -17.89 -23.98
C LEU A 822 21.31 -18.58 -23.76
N GLY A 823 22.18 -18.03 -22.92
CA GLY A 823 23.45 -18.67 -22.55
C GLY A 823 23.27 -19.94 -21.72
N ALA A 824 22.21 -20.02 -20.92
CA ALA A 824 21.88 -21.19 -20.09
C ALA A 824 21.02 -22.24 -20.82
N LYS A 825 20.53 -21.96 -22.04
CA LYS A 825 19.60 -22.83 -22.79
C LYS A 825 20.07 -24.28 -22.87
N ASP A 826 21.31 -24.49 -23.28
CA ASP A 826 21.89 -25.84 -23.44
C ASP A 826 21.97 -26.60 -22.10
N LEU A 827 22.28 -25.89 -21.01
CA LEU A 827 22.34 -26.49 -19.68
C LEU A 827 20.96 -26.97 -19.23
N VAL A 828 19.93 -26.16 -19.43
CA VAL A 828 18.55 -26.50 -19.09
C VAL A 828 18.06 -27.68 -19.93
N ALA A 829 18.35 -27.67 -21.24
CA ALA A 829 18.02 -28.78 -22.13
C ALA A 829 18.68 -30.09 -21.69
N ASP A 830 19.95 -30.05 -21.27
CA ASP A 830 20.67 -31.22 -20.75
C ASP A 830 20.01 -31.78 -19.47
N ILE A 831 19.57 -30.91 -18.55
CA ILE A 831 18.93 -31.31 -17.28
C ILE A 831 17.58 -31.98 -17.56
N ILE A 832 16.75 -31.36 -18.40
CA ILE A 832 15.42 -31.89 -18.75
C ILE A 832 15.56 -33.22 -19.49
N ALA A 833 16.46 -33.33 -20.47
CA ALA A 833 16.72 -34.58 -21.17
C ALA A 833 17.22 -35.68 -20.22
N GLY A 834 18.10 -35.34 -19.28
CA GLY A 834 18.55 -36.27 -18.24
C GLY A 834 17.42 -36.80 -17.37
N LEU A 835 16.50 -35.91 -16.98
CA LEU A 835 15.33 -36.25 -16.19
C LEU A 835 14.38 -37.20 -16.94
N PHE A 836 14.14 -36.95 -18.23
CA PHE A 836 13.34 -37.85 -19.08
C PHE A 836 14.00 -39.22 -19.26
N ILE A 837 15.33 -39.28 -19.49
CA ILE A 837 16.06 -40.55 -19.57
C ILE A 837 15.86 -41.39 -18.29
N ILE A 838 15.90 -40.76 -17.11
CA ILE A 838 15.71 -41.43 -15.83
C ILE A 838 14.24 -41.86 -15.64
N PHE A 839 13.27 -41.00 -15.95
CA PHE A 839 11.85 -41.28 -15.73
C PHE A 839 11.26 -42.28 -16.71
N GLU A 840 11.54 -42.14 -18.00
CA GLU A 840 11.03 -43.04 -19.04
C GLU A 840 11.80 -44.36 -19.04
N GLY A 841 13.08 -44.33 -18.61
CA GLY A 841 13.88 -45.53 -18.42
C GLY A 841 14.16 -46.29 -19.72
N GLU A 842 14.29 -45.58 -20.84
CA GLU A 842 14.57 -46.14 -22.18
C GLU A 842 15.86 -46.99 -22.20
N PHE A 843 16.82 -46.63 -21.37
CA PHE A 843 17.98 -47.44 -21.04
C PHE A 843 18.44 -47.16 -19.61
N ARG A 844 19.11 -48.13 -18.99
CA ARG A 844 19.53 -48.09 -17.60
C ARG A 844 21.04 -48.24 -17.47
N VAL A 845 21.57 -47.88 -16.30
CA VAL A 845 22.96 -48.17 -15.96
C VAL A 845 23.21 -49.68 -16.07
N GLY A 846 24.18 -50.08 -16.88
CA GLY A 846 24.50 -51.47 -17.22
C GLY A 846 24.00 -51.95 -18.58
N ASP A 847 23.10 -51.22 -19.25
CA ASP A 847 22.66 -51.55 -20.61
C ASP A 847 23.75 -51.24 -21.65
N ILE A 848 23.79 -52.02 -22.73
CA ILE A 848 24.63 -51.75 -23.90
C ILE A 848 23.78 -50.97 -24.89
N ILE A 849 24.16 -49.73 -25.11
CA ILE A 849 23.45 -48.82 -26.00
C ILE A 849 24.35 -48.38 -27.14
N GLN A 850 23.73 -48.06 -28.27
CA GLN A 850 24.35 -47.36 -29.37
C GLN A 850 23.67 -46.01 -29.54
N VAL A 851 24.45 -44.94 -29.47
CA VAL A 851 24.00 -43.56 -29.67
C VAL A 851 24.81 -42.96 -30.82
N GLY A 852 24.16 -42.75 -31.96
CA GLY A 852 24.84 -42.39 -33.21
C GLY A 852 25.87 -43.45 -33.63
N GLY A 853 27.13 -43.05 -33.78
CA GLY A 853 28.24 -43.95 -34.12
C GLY A 853 28.94 -44.62 -32.93
N SER A 854 28.56 -44.27 -31.70
CA SER A 854 29.23 -44.74 -30.48
C SER A 854 28.42 -45.84 -29.81
N LYS A 855 29.03 -47.02 -29.61
CA LYS A 855 28.45 -48.16 -28.90
C LYS A 855 29.19 -48.36 -27.57
N GLY A 856 28.46 -48.57 -26.48
CA GLY A 856 29.07 -48.80 -25.18
C GLY A 856 28.09 -49.20 -24.08
N THR A 857 28.63 -49.60 -22.93
CA THR A 857 27.85 -49.92 -21.72
C THR A 857 27.65 -48.67 -20.87
N VAL A 858 26.43 -48.39 -20.45
CA VAL A 858 26.10 -47.22 -19.61
C VAL A 858 26.68 -47.38 -18.22
N MET A 859 27.52 -46.43 -17.80
CA MET A 859 28.21 -46.42 -16.50
C MET A 859 27.49 -45.56 -15.47
N GLU A 860 27.05 -44.38 -15.87
CA GLU A 860 26.43 -43.38 -14.99
C GLU A 860 25.48 -42.51 -15.82
N ILE A 861 24.28 -42.27 -15.30
CA ILE A 861 23.35 -41.28 -15.83
C ILE A 861 23.34 -40.13 -14.83
N GLY A 862 24.10 -39.08 -15.14
CA GLY A 862 24.13 -37.86 -14.34
C GLY A 862 23.03 -36.89 -14.76
N VAL A 863 22.82 -35.83 -13.96
CA VAL A 863 21.78 -34.81 -14.22
C VAL A 863 21.97 -34.15 -15.58
N ARG A 864 23.22 -33.87 -16.00
CA ARG A 864 23.54 -33.20 -17.27
C ARG A 864 24.11 -34.13 -18.35
N THR A 865 24.81 -35.18 -17.93
CA THR A 865 25.60 -36.02 -18.84
C THR A 865 25.46 -37.49 -18.53
N THR A 866 25.43 -38.31 -19.57
CA THR A 866 25.48 -39.78 -19.47
C THR A 866 26.84 -40.26 -19.90
N LYS A 867 27.41 -41.22 -19.16
CA LYS A 867 28.73 -41.80 -19.44
C LYS A 867 28.59 -43.22 -19.94
N ILE A 868 29.21 -43.53 -21.07
CA ILE A 868 29.25 -44.88 -21.64
C ILE A 868 30.69 -45.36 -21.77
N ASN A 869 30.91 -46.66 -21.57
CA ASN A 869 32.20 -47.33 -21.77
C ASN A 869 32.18 -48.11 -23.08
N ASP A 870 33.11 -47.83 -23.98
CA ASP A 870 33.18 -48.41 -25.33
C ASP A 870 33.66 -49.88 -25.38
N GLY A 871 33.95 -50.49 -24.23
CA GLY A 871 34.47 -51.86 -24.12
C GLY A 871 35.99 -51.98 -24.36
N SER A 872 36.63 -50.91 -24.84
CA SER A 872 38.10 -50.79 -24.93
C SER A 872 38.71 -50.09 -23.70
N GLY A 873 37.87 -49.71 -22.73
CA GLY A 873 38.27 -49.04 -21.49
C GLY A 873 38.17 -47.51 -21.54
N ASN A 874 37.66 -46.93 -22.64
CA ASN A 874 37.47 -45.47 -22.73
C ASN A 874 36.08 -45.08 -22.20
N ILE A 875 36.01 -43.96 -21.47
CA ILE A 875 34.75 -43.38 -20.99
C ILE A 875 34.36 -42.22 -21.89
N LEU A 876 33.26 -42.39 -22.62
CA LEU A 876 32.67 -41.32 -23.42
C LEU A 876 31.62 -40.60 -22.58
N VAL A 877 31.75 -39.27 -22.49
CA VAL A 877 30.80 -38.40 -21.79
C VAL A 877 29.90 -37.72 -22.81
N LEU A 878 28.61 -38.05 -22.78
CA LEU A 878 27.60 -37.52 -23.67
C LEU A 878 26.75 -36.49 -22.93
N ARG A 879 26.47 -35.35 -23.58
CA ARG A 879 25.45 -34.40 -23.12
C ARG A 879 24.08 -35.05 -23.26
N ASN A 880 23.25 -35.00 -22.22
CA ASN A 880 21.95 -35.65 -22.24
C ASN A 880 21.05 -35.11 -23.37
N SER A 881 21.07 -33.80 -23.64
CA SER A 881 20.29 -33.21 -24.76
C SER A 881 20.81 -33.61 -26.15
N GLY A 882 22.06 -34.08 -26.24
CA GLY A 882 22.66 -34.56 -27.48
C GLY A 882 22.38 -36.03 -27.78
N ILE A 883 21.73 -36.75 -26.86
CA ILE A 883 21.38 -38.15 -27.03
C ILE A 883 20.10 -38.23 -27.86
N SER A 884 20.24 -38.61 -29.13
CA SER A 884 19.12 -38.83 -30.06
C SER A 884 19.31 -40.18 -30.75
N ASN A 885 18.19 -40.85 -31.10
CA ASN A 885 18.17 -42.16 -31.75
C ASN A 885 18.99 -43.24 -31.01
N VAL A 886 18.61 -43.51 -29.75
CA VAL A 886 19.28 -44.55 -28.95
C VAL A 886 18.77 -45.93 -29.34
N VAL A 887 19.69 -46.82 -29.69
CA VAL A 887 19.40 -48.25 -29.87
C VAL A 887 19.83 -48.99 -28.60
N ASN A 888 18.87 -49.46 -27.81
CA ASN A 888 19.16 -50.32 -26.67
C ASN A 888 19.31 -51.77 -27.14
N MET A 889 20.52 -52.32 -27.04
CA MET A 889 20.84 -53.65 -27.53
C MET A 889 20.67 -54.75 -26.46
N THR A 890 20.39 -54.37 -25.20
CA THR A 890 20.26 -55.31 -24.07
C THR A 890 18.81 -55.59 -23.69
N LYS A 891 17.86 -54.72 -24.08
CA LYS A 891 16.44 -54.84 -23.70
C LYS A 891 15.77 -56.10 -24.24
N GLU A 892 16.18 -56.55 -25.43
CA GLU A 892 15.77 -57.82 -26.03
C GLU A 892 17.00 -58.71 -26.30
N HIS A 893 16.77 -60.01 -26.48
CA HIS A 893 17.83 -60.92 -26.89
C HIS A 893 18.32 -60.60 -28.30
N SER A 894 19.60 -60.83 -28.51
CA SER A 894 20.29 -60.56 -29.78
C SER A 894 20.55 -61.84 -30.55
N PHE A 895 20.76 -61.72 -31.86
CA PHE A 895 21.01 -62.87 -32.73
C PHE A 895 22.48 -62.95 -33.13
N ALA A 896 23.13 -64.06 -32.77
CA ALA A 896 24.40 -64.48 -33.36
C ALA A 896 24.12 -65.24 -34.65
N ALA A 897 24.72 -64.81 -35.77
CA ALA A 897 24.47 -65.39 -37.07
C ALA A 897 25.79 -65.80 -37.73
N VAL A 898 25.78 -66.98 -38.35
CA VAL A 898 26.91 -67.56 -39.07
C VAL A 898 26.44 -67.98 -40.45
N GLU A 899 27.25 -67.66 -41.47
CA GLU A 899 27.02 -68.02 -42.85
C GLU A 899 28.15 -68.94 -43.33
N VAL A 900 27.79 -70.09 -43.89
CA VAL A 900 28.75 -71.13 -44.32
C VAL A 900 28.42 -71.56 -45.73
N GLY A 901 29.42 -71.63 -46.60
CA GLY A 901 29.28 -72.12 -47.96
C GLY A 901 29.43 -73.63 -48.06
N ILE A 902 28.56 -74.29 -48.82
CA ILE A 902 28.69 -75.69 -49.26
C ILE A 902 28.92 -75.75 -50.78
N GLU A 903 29.56 -76.81 -51.26
CA GLU A 903 29.83 -77.00 -52.69
C GLU A 903 28.54 -77.26 -53.49
N TYR A 904 28.44 -76.77 -54.73
CA TYR A 904 27.23 -76.93 -55.57
C TYR A 904 26.83 -78.39 -55.82
N GLY A 905 27.80 -79.31 -55.79
CA GLY A 905 27.56 -80.74 -55.97
C GLY A 905 27.04 -81.45 -54.71
N GLU A 906 27.07 -80.81 -53.53
CA GLU A 906 26.50 -81.38 -52.31
C GLU A 906 24.97 -81.32 -52.36
N SER A 907 24.33 -82.43 -51.97
CA SER A 907 22.86 -82.47 -51.85
C SER A 907 22.44 -81.61 -50.66
N LEU A 908 21.64 -80.58 -50.96
CA LEU A 908 21.09 -79.69 -49.94
C LEU A 908 20.22 -80.47 -48.94
N GLU A 909 19.41 -81.41 -49.42
CA GLU A 909 18.54 -82.25 -48.59
C GLU A 909 19.37 -83.10 -47.61
N ARG A 910 20.56 -83.56 -48.03
CA ARG A 910 21.49 -84.27 -47.14
C ARG A 910 22.03 -83.35 -46.06
N VAL A 911 22.48 -82.15 -46.42
CA VAL A 911 23.02 -81.15 -45.47
C VAL A 911 21.95 -80.72 -44.48
N GLU A 912 20.72 -80.47 -44.93
CA GLU A 912 19.58 -80.09 -44.08
C GLU A 912 19.20 -81.20 -43.09
N ASN A 913 19.19 -82.46 -43.52
CA ASN A 913 18.95 -83.59 -42.61
C ASN A 913 20.05 -83.75 -41.54
N ILE A 914 21.32 -83.48 -41.90
CA ILE A 914 22.44 -83.49 -40.95
C ILE A 914 22.31 -82.34 -39.96
N LEU A 915 21.99 -81.13 -40.43
CA LEU A 915 21.76 -79.97 -39.59
C LEU A 915 20.58 -80.18 -38.64
N ALA A 916 19.45 -80.69 -39.14
CA ALA A 916 18.28 -81.02 -38.32
C ALA A 916 18.63 -81.99 -37.18
N LYS A 917 19.56 -82.93 -37.42
CA LYS A 917 20.02 -83.87 -36.40
C LYS A 917 21.02 -83.28 -35.40
N GLU A 918 21.92 -82.40 -35.85
CA GLU A 918 23.07 -81.97 -35.05
C GLU A 918 22.93 -80.58 -34.41
N LEU A 919 22.09 -79.68 -34.94
CA LEU A 919 21.80 -78.37 -34.33
C LEU A 919 21.30 -78.49 -32.87
N PRO A 920 20.43 -79.45 -32.50
CA PRO A 920 20.06 -79.66 -31.09
C PRO A 920 21.23 -80.08 -30.20
N ASN A 921 22.24 -80.76 -30.77
CA ASN A 921 23.44 -81.15 -30.02
C ASN A 921 24.40 -79.97 -29.86
N ILE A 922 24.48 -79.08 -30.86
CA ILE A 922 25.24 -77.82 -30.77
C ILE A 922 24.66 -76.94 -29.65
N ARG A 923 23.33 -76.83 -29.54
CA ARG A 923 22.66 -76.12 -28.42
C ARG A 923 23.11 -76.63 -27.05
N LYS A 924 23.24 -77.95 -26.88
CA LYS A 924 23.70 -78.55 -25.61
C LYS A 924 25.17 -78.27 -25.29
N ARG A 925 26.01 -78.03 -26.31
CA ARG A 925 27.44 -77.74 -26.15
C ARG A 925 27.73 -76.27 -25.88
N LEU A 926 26.88 -75.37 -26.37
CA LEU A 926 27.06 -73.92 -26.27
C LEU A 926 26.02 -73.32 -25.30
N PRO A 927 26.35 -73.12 -24.02
CA PRO A 927 25.41 -72.62 -23.01
C PRO A 927 24.97 -71.17 -23.24
N ALA A 928 25.69 -70.41 -24.08
CA ALA A 928 25.32 -69.04 -24.45
C ALA A 928 24.14 -68.96 -25.42
N ILE A 929 23.68 -70.10 -25.98
CA ILE A 929 22.48 -70.16 -26.82
C ILE A 929 21.24 -70.20 -25.95
N ILE A 930 20.45 -69.13 -26.00
CA ILE A 930 19.15 -69.03 -25.32
C ILE A 930 18.11 -69.81 -26.14
N ASP A 931 18.04 -69.54 -27.43
CA ASP A 931 17.19 -70.26 -28.37
C ASP A 931 17.86 -70.48 -29.74
N GLY A 932 17.42 -71.51 -30.48
CA GLY A 932 18.12 -72.02 -31.67
C GLY A 932 19.20 -73.07 -31.33
N PRO A 933 20.24 -73.28 -32.16
CA PRO A 933 20.50 -72.63 -33.45
C PRO A 933 19.53 -73.08 -34.55
N PHE A 934 19.01 -72.12 -35.32
CA PHE A 934 18.06 -72.32 -36.41
C PHE A 934 18.75 -72.23 -37.77
N TYR A 935 18.50 -73.21 -38.63
CA TYR A 935 18.82 -73.11 -40.05
C TYR A 935 17.80 -72.19 -40.73
N ARG A 936 18.29 -71.12 -41.37
CA ARG A 936 17.47 -70.10 -42.06
C ARG A 936 17.36 -70.33 -43.58
N GLY A 937 17.88 -71.45 -44.08
CA GLY A 937 17.90 -71.75 -45.51
C GLY A 937 19.18 -71.30 -46.22
N VAL A 938 19.16 -71.47 -47.54
CA VAL A 938 20.15 -70.92 -48.46
C VAL A 938 19.94 -69.40 -48.58
N THR A 939 20.94 -68.62 -48.20
CA THR A 939 20.88 -67.15 -48.30
C THR A 939 21.36 -66.63 -49.64
N MET A 940 22.32 -67.32 -50.26
CA MET A 940 22.94 -66.88 -51.51
C MET A 940 23.51 -68.07 -52.28
N LEU A 941 23.29 -68.09 -53.60
CA LEU A 941 24.01 -68.94 -54.54
C LEU A 941 25.22 -68.15 -55.06
N ALA A 942 26.35 -68.24 -54.36
CA ALA A 942 27.57 -67.50 -54.68
C ALA A 942 28.35 -68.18 -55.81
N ASP A 943 29.34 -67.50 -56.38
CA ASP A 943 30.07 -67.97 -57.58
C ASP A 943 30.62 -69.40 -57.48
N ASN A 944 31.01 -69.83 -56.27
CA ASN A 944 31.64 -71.13 -56.01
C ASN A 944 30.96 -71.92 -54.88
N SER A 945 29.91 -71.39 -54.26
CA SER A 945 29.29 -71.99 -53.07
C SER A 945 27.80 -71.69 -52.97
N VAL A 946 27.07 -72.63 -52.39
CA VAL A 946 25.71 -72.39 -51.87
C VAL A 946 25.86 -71.97 -50.41
N ASN A 947 25.61 -70.70 -50.10
CA ASN A 947 25.74 -70.19 -48.74
C ASN A 947 24.47 -70.46 -47.95
N ILE A 948 24.63 -71.10 -46.80
CA ILE A 948 23.55 -71.33 -45.83
C ILE A 948 23.77 -70.51 -44.57
N LYS A 949 22.67 -70.12 -43.92
CA LYS A 949 22.71 -69.31 -42.69
C LYS A 949 22.16 -70.04 -41.49
N ILE A 950 22.89 -69.96 -40.39
CA ILE A 950 22.52 -70.48 -39.08
C ILE A 950 22.47 -69.31 -38.11
N VAL A 951 21.38 -69.20 -37.34
CA VAL A 951 21.16 -68.11 -36.38
C VAL A 951 20.82 -68.69 -35.02
N ALA A 952 21.45 -68.19 -33.97
CA ALA A 952 21.13 -68.50 -32.59
C ALA A 952 20.82 -67.23 -31.81
N GLU A 953 19.84 -67.30 -30.92
CA GLU A 953 19.48 -66.24 -30.00
C GLU A 953 20.36 -66.31 -28.76
N CYS A 954 20.87 -65.16 -28.31
CA CYS A 954 21.78 -65.03 -27.17
C CYS A 954 21.68 -63.66 -26.51
N ASN A 955 22.34 -63.49 -25.36
CA ASN A 955 22.52 -62.15 -24.79
C ASN A 955 23.48 -61.33 -25.66
N GLU A 956 23.27 -60.01 -25.76
CA GLU A 956 24.14 -59.14 -26.56
C GLU A 956 25.61 -59.16 -26.09
N LYS A 957 25.84 -59.35 -24.79
CA LYS A 957 27.19 -59.52 -24.21
C LYS A 957 27.94 -60.71 -24.81
N ASP A 958 27.23 -61.78 -25.15
CA ASP A 958 27.82 -63.05 -25.60
C ASP A 958 27.81 -63.17 -27.14
N ARG A 959 27.13 -62.26 -27.85
CA ARG A 959 26.89 -62.37 -29.31
C ARG A 959 28.17 -62.57 -30.13
N GLY A 960 29.21 -61.79 -29.84
CA GLY A 960 30.50 -61.90 -30.54
C GLY A 960 31.18 -63.24 -30.28
N GLY A 961 31.22 -63.66 -29.02
CA GLY A 961 31.78 -64.97 -28.62
C GLY A 961 31.02 -66.12 -29.27
N LEU A 962 29.68 -66.10 -29.16
CA LEU A 962 28.83 -67.15 -29.71
C LEU A 962 28.91 -67.25 -31.24
N THR A 963 29.06 -66.12 -31.95
CA THR A 963 29.27 -66.14 -33.40
C THR A 963 30.55 -66.90 -33.77
N ASN A 964 31.64 -66.69 -33.01
CA ASN A 964 32.89 -67.42 -33.21
C ASN A 964 32.74 -68.90 -32.87
N ASP A 965 32.04 -69.22 -31.79
CA ASP A 965 31.79 -70.60 -31.37
C ASP A 965 30.93 -71.36 -32.37
N LEU A 966 29.89 -70.73 -32.92
CA LEU A 966 29.05 -71.30 -33.98
C LEU A 966 29.84 -71.54 -35.26
N ASN A 967 30.70 -70.59 -35.68
CA ASN A 967 31.59 -70.78 -36.82
C ASN A 967 32.46 -72.03 -36.65
N ARG A 968 33.02 -72.21 -35.46
CA ARG A 968 33.84 -73.37 -35.10
C ARG A 968 33.01 -74.67 -35.13
N GLU A 969 31.84 -74.68 -34.52
CA GLU A 969 30.96 -75.87 -34.50
C GLU A 969 30.49 -76.25 -35.91
N MET A 970 30.16 -75.29 -36.76
CA MET A 970 29.79 -75.54 -38.15
C MET A 970 30.94 -76.16 -38.94
N LYS A 971 32.17 -75.66 -38.76
CA LYS A 971 33.35 -76.24 -39.41
C LYS A 971 33.58 -77.70 -38.98
N LEU A 972 33.54 -77.97 -37.67
CA LEU A 972 33.71 -79.32 -37.14
C LEU A 972 32.60 -80.27 -37.59
N LEU A 973 31.37 -79.77 -37.67
CA LEU A 973 30.21 -80.53 -38.15
C LEU A 973 30.40 -80.96 -39.61
N PHE A 974 30.80 -80.02 -40.47
CA PHE A 974 30.98 -80.29 -41.90
C PHE A 974 32.12 -81.28 -42.15
N ASP A 975 33.24 -81.14 -41.42
CA ASP A 975 34.36 -82.08 -41.50
C ASP A 975 33.94 -83.50 -41.06
N LYS A 976 33.14 -83.63 -39.99
CA LYS A 976 32.67 -84.92 -39.46
C LYS A 976 31.82 -85.70 -40.46
N TYR A 977 30.98 -85.01 -41.23
CA TYR A 977 30.07 -85.63 -42.21
C TYR A 977 30.60 -85.61 -43.65
N GLY A 978 31.83 -85.12 -43.85
CA GLY A 978 32.45 -85.02 -45.17
C GLY A 978 31.71 -84.06 -46.10
N ILE A 979 31.12 -82.98 -45.56
CA ILE A 979 30.50 -81.91 -46.35
C ILE A 979 31.64 -81.00 -46.81
N SER A 980 31.81 -80.89 -48.14
CA SER A 980 32.86 -80.06 -48.74
C SER A 980 32.55 -78.57 -48.57
N ILE A 981 33.47 -77.84 -47.93
CA ILE A 981 33.48 -76.37 -47.96
C ILE A 981 34.28 -75.98 -49.21
N PRO A 982 33.65 -75.36 -50.22
CA PRO A 982 34.27 -75.21 -51.52
C PRO A 982 35.42 -74.21 -51.46
N PHE A 983 36.52 -74.59 -52.09
CA PHE A 983 37.52 -73.64 -52.54
C PHE A 983 37.02 -72.95 -53.82
N PRO A 984 37.53 -71.76 -54.18
CA PRO A 984 37.19 -71.12 -55.45
C PRO A 984 37.45 -72.08 -56.64
N GLN A 985 36.45 -72.36 -57.47
CA GLN A 985 36.56 -73.23 -58.64
C GLN A 985 36.76 -72.41 -59.92
N VAL A 986 37.62 -72.89 -60.82
CA VAL A 986 37.84 -72.27 -62.14
C VAL A 986 37.69 -73.34 -63.21
N VAL A 987 36.71 -73.18 -64.10
CA VAL A 987 36.50 -74.09 -65.24
C VAL A 987 37.41 -73.68 -66.39
N VAL A 988 38.34 -74.57 -66.80
CA VAL A 988 39.27 -74.32 -67.91
C VAL A 988 38.74 -74.99 -69.19
N ASN A 989 38.13 -74.22 -70.09
CA ASN A 989 37.74 -74.68 -71.43
C ASN A 989 38.88 -74.47 -72.44
N GLN A 990 39.16 -75.48 -73.28
CA GLN A 990 40.07 -75.32 -74.42
C GLN A 990 39.36 -74.56 -75.57
N PRO A 991 39.90 -73.45 -76.09
CA PRO A 991 39.13 -72.51 -76.92
C PRO A 991 38.95 -72.97 -78.37
N THR A 992 37.69 -73.12 -78.82
CA THR A 992 37.30 -73.02 -80.23
C THR A 992 37.52 -71.58 -80.71
N VAL A 993 38.31 -71.39 -81.78
CA VAL A 993 38.61 -70.07 -82.36
C VAL A 993 37.35 -69.46 -82.98
N PHE A 994 36.80 -68.42 -82.35
CA PHE A 994 35.65 -67.67 -82.87
C PHE A 994 36.06 -66.79 -84.07
N LYS A 995 35.23 -66.72 -85.11
CA LYS A 995 35.45 -65.85 -86.27
C LYS A 995 35.43 -64.38 -85.85
N LYS A 996 36.46 -63.62 -86.23
CA LYS A 996 36.50 -62.16 -86.05
C LYS A 996 35.58 -61.48 -87.08
N ALA A 997 34.87 -60.45 -86.64
CA ALA A 997 34.00 -59.64 -87.51
C ALA A 997 34.78 -59.07 -88.70
N THR A 998 34.18 -59.15 -89.87
CA THR A 998 34.73 -58.58 -91.10
C THR A 998 34.68 -57.05 -91.05
N ALA A 999 35.54 -56.38 -91.84
CA ALA A 999 35.59 -54.92 -91.87
C ALA A 999 34.24 -54.27 -92.26
N ALA A 1000 33.40 -54.98 -93.03
CA ALA A 1000 32.05 -54.55 -93.37
C ALA A 1000 31.12 -54.57 -92.14
N GLU A 1001 31.14 -55.65 -91.36
CA GLU A 1001 30.36 -55.77 -90.11
C GLU A 1001 30.81 -54.74 -89.07
N LYS A 1002 32.12 -54.45 -89.01
CA LYS A 1002 32.64 -53.41 -88.13
C LYS A 1002 32.16 -52.01 -88.54
N ARG A 1003 32.19 -51.69 -89.84
CA ARG A 1003 31.64 -50.42 -90.34
C ARG A 1003 30.13 -50.30 -90.14
N ALA A 1004 29.39 -51.40 -90.32
CA ALA A 1004 27.95 -51.41 -90.06
C ALA A 1004 27.65 -51.20 -88.57
N ALA A 1005 28.42 -51.82 -87.67
CA ALA A 1005 28.30 -51.60 -86.23
C ALA A 1005 28.68 -50.18 -85.82
N ASP A 1006 29.74 -49.60 -86.41
CA ASP A 1006 30.14 -48.21 -86.14
C ASP A 1006 29.09 -47.22 -86.67
N ALA A 1007 28.52 -47.47 -87.85
CA ALA A 1007 27.44 -46.67 -88.41
C ALA A 1007 26.16 -46.76 -87.56
N PHE A 1008 25.75 -47.96 -87.16
CA PHE A 1008 24.63 -48.16 -86.24
C PHE A 1008 24.85 -47.42 -84.91
N ASN A 1009 26.04 -47.51 -84.31
CA ASN A 1009 26.35 -46.79 -83.07
C ASN A 1009 26.35 -45.27 -83.24
N ALA A 1010 26.78 -44.76 -84.41
CA ALA A 1010 26.70 -43.34 -84.72
C ALA A 1010 25.24 -42.88 -84.86
N GLU A 1011 24.41 -43.66 -85.56
CA GLU A 1011 22.97 -43.40 -85.74
C GLU A 1011 22.23 -43.43 -84.40
N GLN A 1012 22.55 -44.37 -83.49
CA GLN A 1012 21.98 -44.39 -82.13
C GLN A 1012 22.41 -43.17 -81.29
N LYS A 1013 23.65 -42.69 -81.45
CA LYS A 1013 24.11 -41.46 -80.78
C LYS A 1013 23.42 -40.21 -81.30
N GLU A 1014 23.15 -40.15 -82.60
CA GLU A 1014 22.46 -39.01 -83.22
C GLU A 1014 20.96 -39.01 -82.86
N ALA A 1015 20.30 -40.18 -82.85
CA ALA A 1015 18.93 -40.33 -82.34
C ALA A 1015 18.80 -39.94 -80.86
N PHE A 1016 19.78 -40.28 -80.02
CA PHE A 1016 19.81 -39.84 -78.62
C PHE A 1016 19.99 -38.33 -78.49
N LYS A 1017 20.77 -37.70 -79.38
CA LYS A 1017 20.98 -36.25 -79.37
C LYS A 1017 19.73 -35.47 -79.78
N ASN A 1018 19.02 -35.93 -80.82
CA ASN A 1018 17.74 -35.34 -81.21
C ASN A 1018 16.65 -35.52 -80.13
N PHE A 1019 16.68 -36.61 -79.36
CA PHE A 1019 15.77 -36.80 -78.22
C PHE A 1019 16.05 -35.86 -77.04
N VAL A 1020 17.30 -35.40 -76.88
CA VAL A 1020 17.69 -34.43 -75.84
C VAL A 1020 17.35 -33.01 -76.30
N ASP A 1021 17.60 -32.66 -77.56
CA ASP A 1021 17.29 -31.33 -78.11
C ASP A 1021 15.75 -31.09 -78.23
N GLU A 1022 14.92 -32.12 -78.47
CA GLU A 1022 13.44 -32.02 -78.48
C GLU A 1022 12.81 -31.79 -77.08
N ASN A 1023 13.57 -31.95 -75.99
CA ASN A 1023 13.10 -31.70 -74.62
C ASN A 1023 13.62 -30.38 -74.01
N GLU A 1024 14.57 -29.69 -74.64
CA GLU A 1024 15.04 -28.35 -74.19
C GLU A 1024 14.13 -27.20 -74.68
N ASP A 1025 13.31 -27.40 -75.74
CA ASP A 1025 12.32 -26.43 -76.24
C ASP A 1025 11.03 -26.34 -75.38
N PHE A 1026 10.91 -27.10 -74.29
CA PHE A 1026 9.74 -27.07 -73.38
C PHE A 1026 9.93 -26.14 -72.16
N ASP A 1027 11.16 -25.73 -71.84
CA ASP A 1027 11.45 -24.88 -70.67
C ASP A 1027 11.45 -23.36 -70.97
N GLU A 1028 11.31 -22.94 -72.24
CA GLU A 1028 11.27 -21.51 -72.63
C GLU A 1028 9.85 -20.89 -72.62
N PHE A 1029 8.81 -21.64 -72.20
CA PHE A 1029 7.41 -21.15 -72.19
C PHE A 1029 6.87 -20.67 -70.84
N ASN A 1030 7.67 -20.62 -69.75
CA ASN A 1030 7.12 -20.31 -68.41
C ASN A 1030 7.80 -19.16 -67.61
N ASP A 1031 8.58 -18.27 -68.25
CA ASP A 1031 9.21 -17.12 -67.57
C ASP A 1031 8.86 -15.74 -68.19
N SER A 1032 7.57 -15.50 -68.51
CA SER A 1032 7.09 -14.18 -68.96
C SER A 1032 5.88 -13.62 -68.21
N HIS A 1033 5.56 -14.11 -67.00
CA HIS A 1033 4.68 -13.40 -66.05
C HIS A 1033 5.43 -13.13 -64.73
N ARG A 1034 6.35 -12.17 -64.80
CA ARG A 1034 6.78 -11.36 -63.65
C ARG A 1034 6.16 -9.96 -63.78
N HIS A 1035 5.13 -9.69 -62.98
CA HIS A 1035 4.89 -8.40 -62.34
C HIS A 1035 4.05 -8.59 -61.07
#